data_AF-A0A1S2ZI86-F1
#
_entry.id   AF-A0A1S2ZI86-F1
#
_cell.length_a   1.000
_cell.length_b   1.000
_cell.length_c   1.000
_cell.angle_alpha   90.00
_cell.angle_beta   90.00
_cell.angle_gamma   90.00
#
_symmetry.space_group_name_H-M   'P 1'
#
loop_
_entity.id
_entity.type
_entity.pdbx_description
1 polymer ?
#
loop_
_entity_poly.entity_id
_entity_poly.type
_entity_poly.pdbx_seq_one_letter_code
_entity_poly.pdbx_strand_id
1 'polypeptide(L)'
;MAARVLVVGSGGREHTLAWKLAQSDHVKQVLVAPGNAGTACSGKIANTAISVSDHAALAQFCKDEKIDCVIVGPEAPLAAGIVGNLTSAGVHCFGPTAEAAQLESSKRFAKEFMARHGIPTARWRAFTKADEACGFIMSADFPALVVKASGLAAGKGVIVAKSKDEACKAVEEIMQDKAFGAAGETVVIEELLVGEEVSCLCFTDGRTVAAMPPAQDHKRLLEGDQGPNTGGMGAYCPAPQVSKNLLLKIKNAILQRTVDGMKQEGMPYTGVLYAGIMLTKDGPKVLEFNCRFGDPECQVILPLLKSDLYEVIQATLDGRLHEVEPVWLENCTALTIVMASKGYPGDYAKGLEITGLQEAQALGLEVFQAGTALKDGKVVTSGGRVLTVTATREDLTSALDAAKKGLAAVRFEGAVYRKDIGHRAIAFLQQPRGLTYKDAGVDIAAGNMLVQKIKPLAKATSRPGCDVDLGGFAGLFDLKAAGYKDPLLACGTDGVGTKLKIAQQCNKHETIGQDLVAMCVNDILAQGAEPLFFLDYFSSGKLDLSTTETVIAGVAKACRIAGCALLGGETAEMPDMYPPGEYDLAGFAVGAMERDQTLPHLDRITEGDAVIGVASSGLHSNGFSLVRKIVEKSSLRYSSPAPHGCGDQTLGDLLLTPTRIYSHSLLPILRSGRVKAFAHITGGGLLENIPRVLPAELGVELDAQTWRVPRIFSWLQKEGHLSEEEMARTFNCGVGAALVVSEDQATQVLQNIEQHKEEAWVIGKVVACPEGSPHVKVKHLIETIQMNGSVLKNSAPLGNGVQLENGAQKNQSTVQPKKARVAVLISGTGSNLQALIDSTREPNSSAHIVLVISNKAAVAGLDKAERAGIPTRVINHKSYKSREDFDTAVDQVLQEFSTDIVCLAGFMRILSGPFVKKWNGRMLNIHPSLLPAFKGSNAHEQALAAGVTVTGCTVHFVAEDVDAGQIILQEAVPVQRADTVATLSERVKLAEHKIFPTALELVASGTVQLGENGKICWAKEK
;
A
#
# COMPACT_ATOMS: atom_id res chain seq x y z
N MET A 1 30.45 1.80 1.69
CA MET A 1 31.21 2.83 0.94
C MET A 1 30.32 3.33 -0.18
N ALA A 2 30.25 4.64 -0.42
CA ALA A 2 29.40 5.16 -1.50
C ALA A 2 30.01 4.87 -2.88
N ALA A 3 29.15 4.48 -3.83
CA ALA A 3 29.45 3.94 -5.15
C ALA A 3 29.80 5.02 -6.19
N ARG A 4 30.62 4.67 -7.17
CA ARG A 4 30.88 5.46 -8.38
C ARG A 4 30.28 4.76 -9.59
N VAL A 5 29.60 5.52 -10.42
CA VAL A 5 28.88 4.98 -11.57
C VAL A 5 29.34 5.68 -12.84
N LEU A 6 29.47 4.94 -13.94
CA LEU A 6 29.82 5.50 -15.25
C LEU A 6 28.63 5.38 -16.21
N VAL A 7 28.20 6.49 -16.82
CA VAL A 7 27.17 6.52 -17.87
C VAL A 7 27.85 6.76 -19.22
N VAL A 8 27.59 5.89 -20.19
CA VAL A 8 28.13 5.99 -21.56
C VAL A 8 27.12 6.71 -22.45
N GLY A 9 27.56 7.80 -23.09
CA GLY A 9 26.81 8.60 -24.06
C GLY A 9 26.88 10.11 -23.77
N SER A 10 26.08 10.89 -24.50
CA SER A 10 26.18 12.36 -24.50
C SER A 10 24.86 13.08 -24.82
N GLY A 11 23.75 12.36 -24.91
CA GLY A 11 22.42 12.89 -25.23
C GLY A 11 21.62 13.33 -24.01
N GLY A 12 20.35 13.67 -24.24
CA GLY A 12 19.42 14.06 -23.19
C GLY A 12 19.09 12.89 -22.27
N ARG A 13 18.97 11.68 -22.85
CA ARG A 13 18.81 10.43 -22.09
C ARG A 13 19.93 10.21 -21.08
N GLU A 14 21.19 10.41 -21.47
CA GLU A 14 22.32 10.19 -20.56
C GLU A 14 22.41 11.24 -19.47
N HIS A 15 22.01 12.48 -19.77
CA HIS A 15 21.84 13.51 -18.74
C HIS A 15 20.74 13.10 -17.74
N THR A 16 19.59 12.61 -18.19
CA THR A 16 18.52 12.14 -17.28
C THR A 16 18.96 10.95 -16.44
N LEU A 17 19.68 9.97 -17.01
CA LEU A 17 20.25 8.85 -16.27
C LEU A 17 21.21 9.35 -15.19
N ALA A 18 22.13 10.25 -15.53
CA ALA A 18 23.08 10.81 -14.58
C ALA A 18 22.39 11.62 -13.47
N TRP A 19 21.40 12.44 -13.83
CA TRP A 19 20.55 13.18 -12.90
C TRP A 19 19.83 12.26 -11.92
N LYS A 20 19.23 11.17 -12.42
CA LYS A 20 18.46 10.25 -11.58
C LYS A 20 19.37 9.43 -10.67
N LEU A 21 20.52 8.97 -11.16
CA LEU A 21 21.52 8.25 -10.36
C LEU A 21 22.14 9.13 -9.27
N ALA A 22 22.34 10.43 -9.54
CA ALA A 22 22.90 11.35 -8.55
C ALA A 22 21.98 11.57 -7.33
N GLN A 23 20.68 11.31 -7.46
CA GLN A 23 19.72 11.37 -6.35
C GLN A 23 19.89 10.25 -5.33
N SER A 24 20.51 9.13 -5.71
CA SER A 24 20.75 8.00 -4.81
C SER A 24 21.71 8.37 -3.69
N ASP A 25 21.36 8.02 -2.44
CA ASP A 25 22.25 8.14 -1.29
C ASP A 25 23.40 7.12 -1.33
N HIS A 26 23.26 6.05 -2.12
CA HIS A 26 24.29 5.05 -2.35
C HIS A 26 25.38 5.52 -3.32
N VAL A 27 25.09 6.52 -4.16
CA VAL A 27 26.01 7.03 -5.18
C VAL A 27 26.70 8.30 -4.69
N LYS A 28 28.05 8.31 -4.69
CA LYS A 28 28.86 9.51 -4.41
C LYS A 28 29.23 10.28 -5.68
N GLN A 29 29.33 9.61 -6.81
CA GLN A 29 29.81 10.23 -8.05
C GLN A 29 29.23 9.51 -9.28
N VAL A 30 28.82 10.29 -10.26
CA VAL A 30 28.42 9.82 -11.58
C VAL A 30 29.37 10.44 -12.61
N LEU A 31 30.11 9.59 -13.33
CA LEU A 31 30.91 10.01 -14.48
C LEU A 31 30.10 9.80 -15.76
N VAL A 32 30.23 10.70 -16.73
CA VAL A 32 29.58 10.59 -18.04
C VAL A 32 30.62 10.65 -19.15
N ALA A 33 30.62 9.67 -20.06
CA ALA A 33 31.60 9.53 -21.13
C ALA A 33 30.96 9.62 -22.53
N PRO A 34 31.22 10.68 -23.33
CA PRO A 34 31.91 11.92 -22.96
C PRO A 34 31.03 12.94 -22.22
N GLY A 35 29.71 12.71 -22.15
CA GLY A 35 28.75 13.67 -21.63
C GLY A 35 28.56 14.91 -22.50
N ASN A 36 27.92 15.94 -21.96
CA ASN A 36 27.66 17.22 -22.61
C ASN A 36 27.80 18.38 -21.60
N ALA A 37 27.45 19.61 -21.99
CA ALA A 37 27.59 20.75 -21.08
C ALA A 37 26.72 20.66 -19.82
N GLY A 38 25.58 19.96 -19.88
CA GLY A 38 24.70 19.76 -18.73
C GLY A 38 25.26 18.79 -17.68
N THR A 39 26.10 17.84 -18.09
CA THR A 39 26.73 16.86 -17.20
C THR A 39 28.16 17.25 -16.78
N ALA A 40 28.68 18.38 -17.26
CA ALA A 40 30.08 18.78 -17.04
C ALA A 40 30.42 19.09 -15.57
N CYS A 41 29.50 19.73 -14.83
CA CYS A 41 29.69 20.05 -13.42
C CYS A 41 28.31 20.26 -12.75
N SER A 42 27.69 19.17 -12.27
CA SER A 42 26.36 19.23 -11.63
C SER A 42 26.30 18.31 -10.41
N GLY A 43 26.52 18.88 -9.21
CA GLY A 43 26.50 18.13 -7.95
C GLY A 43 27.48 16.95 -7.95
N LYS A 44 26.96 15.73 -8.03
CA LYS A 44 27.74 14.47 -8.08
C LYS A 44 28.21 14.09 -9.49
N ILE A 45 27.81 14.84 -10.52
CA ILE A 45 27.99 14.48 -11.94
C ILE A 45 29.18 15.23 -12.54
N ALA A 46 30.03 14.51 -13.27
CA ALA A 46 31.15 15.07 -14.03
C ALA A 46 31.37 14.32 -15.35
N ASN A 47 31.94 15.00 -16.34
CA ASN A 47 32.33 14.38 -17.60
C ASN A 47 33.72 13.72 -17.51
N THR A 48 33.96 12.71 -18.33
CA THR A 48 35.28 12.10 -18.56
C THR A 48 35.54 11.92 -20.06
N ALA A 49 36.79 12.07 -20.47
CA ALA A 49 37.22 11.95 -21.86
C ALA A 49 37.59 10.51 -22.27
N ILE A 50 37.32 9.51 -21.42
CA ILE A 50 37.63 8.10 -21.72
C ILE A 50 36.95 7.66 -23.02
N SER A 51 37.72 6.96 -23.87
CA SER A 51 37.19 6.37 -25.09
C SER A 51 36.20 5.25 -24.75
N VAL A 52 35.00 5.32 -25.30
CA VAL A 52 33.95 4.31 -25.08
C VAL A 52 33.98 3.19 -26.13
N SER A 53 34.81 3.33 -27.18
CA SER A 53 35.02 2.31 -28.22
C SER A 53 36.24 1.41 -27.96
N ASP A 54 37.19 1.87 -27.13
CA ASP A 54 38.30 1.04 -26.67
C ASP A 54 37.92 0.36 -25.35
N HIS A 55 37.29 -0.81 -25.46
CA HIS A 55 36.76 -1.52 -24.29
C HIS A 55 37.86 -1.99 -23.32
N ALA A 56 39.09 -2.23 -23.79
CA ALA A 56 40.21 -2.60 -22.94
C ALA A 56 40.66 -1.41 -22.07
N ALA A 57 40.85 -0.24 -22.69
CA ALA A 57 41.15 0.98 -21.97
C ALA A 57 40.02 1.39 -21.01
N LEU A 58 38.76 1.23 -21.44
CA LEU A 58 37.58 1.52 -20.63
C LEU A 58 37.49 0.60 -19.39
N ALA A 59 37.76 -0.70 -19.55
CA ALA A 59 37.78 -1.65 -18.43
C ALA A 59 38.87 -1.29 -17.42
N GLN A 60 40.06 -0.91 -17.89
CA GLN A 60 41.15 -0.48 -17.02
C GLN A 60 40.80 0.81 -16.28
N PHE A 61 40.25 1.80 -16.99
CA PHE A 61 39.75 3.03 -16.38
C PHE A 61 38.72 2.75 -15.28
N CYS A 62 37.78 1.82 -15.52
CA CYS A 62 36.79 1.45 -14.50
C CYS A 62 37.42 0.87 -13.24
N LYS A 63 38.48 0.06 -13.38
CA LYS A 63 39.22 -0.50 -12.23
C LYS A 63 39.98 0.58 -11.46
N ASP A 64 40.66 1.45 -12.18
CA ASP A 64 41.49 2.51 -11.59
C ASP A 64 40.62 3.53 -10.83
N GLU A 65 39.49 3.94 -11.43
CA GLU A 65 38.54 4.86 -10.81
C GLU A 65 37.57 4.19 -9.82
N LYS A 66 37.64 2.87 -9.66
CA LYS A 66 36.75 2.06 -8.82
C LYS A 66 35.28 2.30 -9.15
N ILE A 67 34.93 2.15 -10.42
CA ILE A 67 33.57 2.21 -10.92
C ILE A 67 32.84 0.92 -10.56
N ASP A 68 31.75 1.04 -9.81
CA ASP A 68 30.94 -0.08 -9.35
C ASP A 68 30.09 -0.66 -10.49
N CYS A 69 29.55 0.19 -11.36
CA CYS A 69 28.85 -0.25 -12.56
C CYS A 69 28.89 0.78 -13.70
N VAL A 70 28.84 0.27 -14.93
CA VAL A 70 28.73 1.05 -16.17
C VAL A 70 27.30 0.95 -16.71
N ILE A 71 26.65 2.06 -17.06
CA ILE A 71 25.32 2.09 -17.68
C ILE A 71 25.47 2.57 -19.12
N VAL A 72 24.99 1.78 -20.08
CA VAL A 72 25.09 2.12 -21.50
C VAL A 72 23.82 2.80 -21.98
N GLY A 73 23.95 4.05 -22.40
CA GLY A 73 22.84 4.84 -22.93
C GLY A 73 22.49 4.54 -24.40
N PRO A 74 23.43 4.67 -25.36
CA PRO A 74 23.15 4.51 -26.79
C PRO A 74 23.29 3.07 -27.30
N GLU A 75 22.69 2.77 -28.45
CA GLU A 75 22.73 1.42 -29.03
C GLU A 75 24.09 0.99 -29.59
N ALA A 76 24.88 1.91 -30.12
CA ALA A 76 26.09 1.55 -30.86
C ALA A 76 27.14 0.79 -30.00
N PRO A 77 27.44 1.21 -28.75
CA PRO A 77 28.32 0.43 -27.87
C PRO A 77 27.77 -0.95 -27.50
N LEU A 78 26.44 -1.09 -27.35
CA LEU A 78 25.80 -2.39 -27.07
C LEU A 78 26.02 -3.37 -28.23
N ALA A 79 25.75 -2.93 -29.45
CA ALA A 79 25.98 -3.73 -30.66
C ALA A 79 27.46 -4.06 -30.88
N ALA A 80 28.38 -3.19 -30.42
CA ALA A 80 29.82 -3.42 -30.45
C ALA A 80 30.33 -4.37 -29.34
N GLY A 81 29.47 -4.83 -28.43
CA GLY A 81 29.84 -5.82 -27.41
C GLY A 81 30.43 -5.26 -26.12
N ILE A 82 30.21 -3.97 -25.81
CA ILE A 82 30.74 -3.32 -24.60
C ILE A 82 30.44 -4.12 -23.32
N VAL A 83 29.21 -4.64 -23.17
CA VAL A 83 28.78 -5.38 -21.98
C VAL A 83 29.61 -6.65 -21.81
N GLY A 84 29.66 -7.49 -22.84
CA GLY A 84 30.42 -8.75 -22.78
C GLY A 84 31.91 -8.54 -22.53
N ASN A 85 32.50 -7.52 -23.14
CA ASN A 85 33.91 -7.19 -22.94
C ASN A 85 34.22 -6.67 -21.54
N LEU A 86 33.39 -5.78 -20.99
CA LEU A 86 33.57 -5.27 -19.63
C LEU A 86 33.32 -6.35 -18.57
N THR A 87 32.27 -7.16 -18.72
CA THR A 87 31.96 -8.26 -17.80
C THR A 87 33.07 -9.31 -17.79
N SER A 88 33.63 -9.67 -18.95
CA SER A 88 34.77 -10.59 -19.04
C SER A 88 36.04 -10.03 -18.36
N ALA A 89 36.16 -8.71 -18.29
CA ALA A 89 37.24 -8.02 -17.57
C ALA A 89 36.97 -7.81 -16.07
N GLY A 90 35.83 -8.30 -15.54
CA GLY A 90 35.43 -8.16 -14.14
C GLY A 90 34.77 -6.82 -13.80
N VAL A 91 34.22 -6.10 -14.79
CA VAL A 91 33.52 -4.83 -14.61
C VAL A 91 32.02 -5.03 -14.86
N HIS A 92 31.17 -4.67 -13.90
CA HIS A 92 29.72 -4.78 -14.06
C HIS A 92 29.21 -3.75 -15.07
N CYS A 93 28.37 -4.18 -16.01
CA CYS A 93 27.85 -3.33 -17.07
C CYS A 93 26.36 -3.61 -17.30
N PHE A 94 25.54 -2.57 -17.15
CA PHE A 94 24.10 -2.60 -17.33
C PHE A 94 23.73 -2.31 -18.78
N GLY A 95 23.14 -3.32 -19.42
CA GLY A 95 22.73 -3.35 -20.82
C GLY A 95 22.83 -4.78 -21.36
N PRO A 96 22.24 -5.08 -22.52
CA PRO A 96 22.32 -6.41 -23.12
C PRO A 96 23.68 -6.68 -23.76
N THR A 97 24.06 -7.95 -23.88
CA THR A 97 25.24 -8.35 -24.69
C THR A 97 25.00 -8.07 -26.17
N ALA A 98 26.04 -8.17 -27.02
CA ALA A 98 25.89 -7.95 -28.46
C ALA A 98 24.91 -8.96 -29.10
N GLU A 99 24.92 -10.20 -28.62
CA GLU A 99 24.01 -11.26 -29.05
C GLU A 99 22.56 -10.91 -28.69
N ALA A 100 22.32 -10.47 -27.45
CA ALA A 100 21.00 -10.05 -27.02
C ALA A 100 20.53 -8.75 -27.70
N ALA A 101 21.47 -7.85 -28.01
CA ALA A 101 21.23 -6.60 -28.73
C ALA A 101 20.85 -6.80 -30.21
N GLN A 102 20.92 -8.03 -30.75
CA GLN A 102 20.41 -8.35 -32.09
C GLN A 102 18.93 -8.04 -32.26
N LEU A 103 18.15 -8.00 -31.16
CA LEU A 103 16.75 -7.55 -31.18
C LEU A 103 16.60 -6.11 -31.74
N GLU A 104 17.60 -5.25 -31.57
CA GLU A 104 17.62 -3.91 -32.17
C GLU A 104 18.53 -3.84 -33.41
N SER A 105 19.74 -4.42 -33.34
CA SER A 105 20.77 -4.25 -34.36
C SER A 105 20.49 -5.01 -35.66
N SER A 106 19.58 -6.00 -35.63
CA SER A 106 19.12 -6.74 -36.81
C SER A 106 17.60 -6.88 -36.80
N LYS A 107 16.92 -6.06 -37.60
CA LYS A 107 15.45 -6.15 -37.72
C LYS A 107 15.01 -7.50 -38.27
N ARG A 108 15.80 -8.11 -39.17
CA ARG A 108 15.55 -9.48 -39.62
C ARG A 108 15.55 -10.45 -38.43
N PHE A 109 16.58 -10.42 -37.58
CA PHE A 109 16.64 -11.27 -36.39
C PHE A 109 15.42 -11.07 -35.49
N ALA A 110 15.07 -9.82 -35.18
CA ALA A 110 13.93 -9.50 -34.33
C ALA A 110 12.61 -10.09 -34.87
N LYS A 111 12.38 -9.98 -36.19
CA LYS A 111 11.15 -10.49 -36.81
C LYS A 111 11.13 -12.02 -36.88
N GLU A 112 12.27 -12.67 -37.16
CA GLU A 112 12.40 -14.13 -37.08
C GLU A 112 12.19 -14.63 -35.65
N PHE A 113 12.78 -13.96 -34.66
CA PHE A 113 12.63 -14.26 -33.24
C PHE A 113 11.15 -14.16 -32.80
N MET A 114 10.47 -13.06 -33.14
CA MET A 114 9.05 -12.90 -32.83
C MET A 114 8.19 -13.99 -33.46
N ALA A 115 8.49 -14.40 -34.69
CA ALA A 115 7.79 -15.50 -35.35
C ALA A 115 8.01 -16.84 -34.64
N ARG A 116 9.26 -17.17 -34.23
CA ARG A 116 9.59 -18.40 -33.51
C ARG A 116 8.86 -18.51 -32.16
N HIS A 117 8.72 -17.39 -31.45
CA HIS A 117 8.14 -17.36 -30.10
C HIS A 117 6.66 -16.95 -30.06
N GLY A 118 6.03 -16.72 -31.21
CA GLY A 118 4.62 -16.31 -31.26
C GLY A 118 4.36 -14.96 -30.59
N ILE A 119 5.28 -14.00 -30.78
CA ILE A 119 5.12 -12.61 -30.33
C ILE A 119 4.39 -11.83 -31.43
N PRO A 120 3.25 -11.15 -31.12
CA PRO A 120 2.48 -10.44 -32.14
C PRO A 120 3.29 -9.32 -32.82
N THR A 121 3.38 -9.36 -34.15
CA THR A 121 4.04 -8.34 -34.98
C THR A 121 3.36 -8.23 -36.35
N ALA A 122 3.70 -7.20 -37.14
CA ALA A 122 3.27 -7.06 -38.52
C ALA A 122 3.71 -8.25 -39.38
N ARG A 123 2.86 -8.69 -40.33
CA ARG A 123 3.25 -9.66 -41.37
C ARG A 123 4.43 -9.11 -42.15
N TRP A 124 5.39 -9.96 -42.48
CA TRP A 124 6.68 -9.47 -43.00
C TRP A 124 7.43 -10.53 -43.82
N ARG A 125 8.41 -10.08 -44.59
CA ARG A 125 9.45 -10.91 -45.22
C ARG A 125 10.75 -10.11 -45.40
N ALA A 126 11.90 -10.78 -45.36
CA ALA A 126 13.20 -10.16 -45.61
C ALA A 126 13.78 -10.55 -46.98
N PHE A 127 14.55 -9.65 -47.57
CA PHE A 127 15.12 -9.79 -48.91
C PHE A 127 16.55 -9.26 -48.98
N THR A 128 17.37 -9.90 -49.82
CA THR A 128 18.74 -9.48 -50.16
C THR A 128 18.88 -9.10 -51.64
N LYS A 129 17.78 -9.11 -52.40
CA LYS A 129 17.72 -8.68 -53.80
C LYS A 129 16.52 -7.77 -54.01
N ALA A 130 16.74 -6.63 -54.68
CA ALA A 130 15.70 -5.63 -54.94
C ALA A 130 14.54 -6.20 -55.78
N ASP A 131 14.82 -6.95 -56.84
CA ASP A 131 13.78 -7.49 -57.73
C ASP A 131 12.80 -8.43 -57.00
N GLU A 132 13.32 -9.28 -56.10
CA GLU A 132 12.50 -10.19 -55.29
C GLU A 132 11.66 -9.43 -54.25
N ALA A 133 12.22 -8.38 -53.66
CA ALA A 133 11.54 -7.47 -52.75
C ALA A 133 10.38 -6.73 -53.43
N CYS A 134 10.63 -6.14 -54.60
CA CYS A 134 9.61 -5.46 -55.40
C CYS A 134 8.52 -6.44 -55.88
N GLY A 135 8.92 -7.65 -56.32
CA GLY A 135 7.98 -8.72 -56.66
C GLY A 135 7.04 -9.07 -55.49
N PHE A 136 7.57 -9.18 -54.28
CA PHE A 136 6.76 -9.42 -53.07
C PHE A 136 5.78 -8.28 -52.77
N ILE A 137 6.23 -7.02 -52.81
CA ILE A 137 5.36 -5.84 -52.62
C ILE A 137 4.20 -5.87 -53.61
N MET A 138 4.49 -6.17 -54.88
CA MET A 138 3.49 -6.20 -55.95
C MET A 138 2.49 -7.34 -55.76
N SER A 139 2.93 -8.52 -55.37
CA SER A 139 2.07 -9.71 -55.20
C SER A 139 1.34 -9.83 -53.86
N ALA A 140 1.75 -9.09 -52.82
CA ALA A 140 1.17 -9.21 -51.49
C ALA A 140 -0.33 -8.85 -51.47
N ASP A 141 -1.11 -9.65 -50.74
CA ASP A 141 -2.56 -9.49 -50.49
C ASP A 141 -2.86 -8.53 -49.33
N PHE A 142 -1.82 -7.93 -48.75
CA PHE A 142 -1.88 -6.94 -47.68
C PHE A 142 -1.00 -5.73 -48.00
N PRO A 143 -1.16 -4.58 -47.30
CA PRO A 143 -0.38 -3.38 -47.58
C PRO A 143 1.08 -3.53 -47.10
N ALA A 144 1.90 -4.25 -47.86
CA ALA A 144 3.34 -4.41 -47.68
C ALA A 144 4.08 -3.11 -48.06
N LEU A 145 3.86 -2.05 -47.27
CA LEU A 145 4.24 -0.67 -47.60
C LEU A 145 5.29 -0.08 -46.65
N VAL A 146 5.75 -0.84 -45.65
CA VAL A 146 6.80 -0.39 -44.74
C VAL A 146 8.10 -1.11 -45.11
N VAL A 147 9.09 -0.36 -45.57
CA VAL A 147 10.41 -0.87 -45.97
C VAL A 147 11.44 -0.42 -44.95
N LYS A 148 12.12 -1.39 -44.32
CA LYS A 148 13.13 -1.13 -43.29
C LYS A 148 14.48 -1.73 -43.66
N ALA A 149 15.54 -0.95 -43.56
CA ALA A 149 16.91 -1.46 -43.56
C ALA A 149 17.13 -2.34 -42.31
N SER A 150 17.71 -3.53 -42.49
CA SER A 150 17.85 -4.50 -41.40
C SER A 150 18.84 -4.03 -40.34
N GLY A 151 19.94 -3.40 -40.72
CA GLY A 151 20.97 -2.93 -39.79
C GLY A 151 20.62 -1.62 -39.06
N LEU A 152 21.56 -1.15 -38.24
CA LEU A 152 21.47 0.13 -37.54
C LEU A 152 21.65 1.30 -38.52
N ALA A 153 20.57 2.05 -38.73
CA ALA A 153 20.53 3.20 -39.64
C ALA A 153 20.17 4.51 -38.92
N ALA A 154 20.46 4.61 -37.62
CA ALA A 154 20.23 5.78 -36.76
C ALA A 154 18.79 6.38 -36.90
N GLY A 155 17.78 5.52 -36.98
CA GLY A 155 16.37 5.93 -37.13
C GLY A 155 15.96 6.43 -38.52
N LYS A 156 16.88 6.49 -39.50
CA LYS A 156 16.61 6.95 -40.87
C LYS A 156 16.31 5.83 -41.88
N GLY A 157 16.59 4.58 -41.52
CA GLY A 157 16.40 3.42 -42.39
C GLY A 157 15.00 2.82 -42.39
N VAL A 158 13.95 3.62 -42.14
CA VAL A 158 12.55 3.17 -42.17
C VAL A 158 11.75 4.11 -43.05
N ILE A 159 11.17 3.55 -44.12
CA ILE A 159 10.33 4.28 -45.07
C ILE A 159 8.92 3.70 -45.03
N VAL A 160 7.93 4.56 -44.78
CA VAL A 160 6.51 4.21 -44.79
C VAL A 160 5.91 4.77 -46.08
N ALA A 161 5.78 3.92 -47.09
CA ALA A 161 5.28 4.28 -48.41
C ALA A 161 3.76 4.41 -48.43
N LYS A 162 3.24 5.27 -49.32
CA LYS A 162 1.80 5.45 -49.56
C LYS A 162 1.27 4.57 -50.68
N SER A 163 2.14 4.01 -51.51
CA SER A 163 1.79 3.12 -52.62
C SER A 163 2.83 2.01 -52.82
N LYS A 164 2.44 0.96 -53.55
CA LYS A 164 3.34 -0.15 -53.92
C LYS A 164 4.55 0.36 -54.73
N ASP A 165 4.35 1.33 -55.61
CA ASP A 165 5.43 1.94 -56.41
C ASP A 165 6.43 2.69 -55.52
N GLU A 166 5.94 3.48 -54.55
CA GLU A 166 6.79 4.20 -53.61
C GLU A 166 7.56 3.22 -52.70
N ALA A 167 6.95 2.09 -52.33
CA ALA A 167 7.63 1.03 -51.57
C ALA A 167 8.74 0.36 -52.41
N CYS A 168 8.52 0.11 -53.70
CA CYS A 168 9.56 -0.43 -54.59
C CYS A 168 10.72 0.55 -54.76
N LYS A 169 10.41 1.84 -54.93
CA LYS A 169 11.44 2.88 -54.98
C LYS A 169 12.25 2.95 -53.68
N ALA A 170 11.59 2.83 -52.53
CA ALA A 170 12.27 2.77 -51.23
C ALA A 170 13.23 1.57 -51.10
N VAL A 171 12.89 0.42 -51.70
CA VAL A 171 13.78 -0.74 -51.78
C VAL A 171 15.01 -0.41 -52.62
N GLU A 172 14.85 0.21 -53.78
CA GLU A 172 15.95 0.61 -54.66
C GLU A 172 16.89 1.62 -53.97
N GLU A 173 16.35 2.65 -53.32
CA GLU A 173 17.12 3.65 -52.57
C GLU A 173 17.93 3.02 -51.42
N ILE A 174 17.37 2.03 -50.72
CA ILE A 174 18.07 1.36 -49.61
C ILE A 174 19.16 0.40 -50.13
N MET A 175 18.87 -0.39 -51.17
CA MET A 175 19.72 -1.51 -51.60
C MET A 175 20.70 -1.15 -52.72
N GLN A 176 20.29 -0.35 -53.71
CA GLN A 176 21.10 -0.04 -54.90
C GLN A 176 21.97 1.20 -54.67
N ASP A 177 21.39 2.28 -54.13
CA ASP A 177 22.13 3.52 -53.86
C ASP A 177 23.03 3.44 -52.62
N LYS A 178 22.99 2.29 -51.91
CA LYS A 178 23.73 2.03 -50.65
C LYS A 178 23.62 3.19 -49.66
N ALA A 179 22.46 3.84 -49.60
CA ALA A 179 22.22 5.03 -48.79
C ALA A 179 22.58 4.85 -47.29
N PHE A 180 22.61 3.59 -46.83
CA PHE A 180 22.94 3.21 -45.45
C PHE A 180 24.12 2.22 -45.33
N GLY A 181 24.95 2.09 -46.37
CA GLY A 181 26.09 1.16 -46.37
C GLY A 181 25.69 -0.30 -46.10
N ALA A 182 26.47 -1.01 -45.27
CA ALA A 182 26.21 -2.42 -44.92
C ALA A 182 24.85 -2.63 -44.21
N ALA A 183 24.29 -1.60 -43.57
CA ALA A 183 22.99 -1.71 -42.90
C ALA A 183 21.82 -1.94 -43.88
N GLY A 184 22.02 -1.62 -45.17
CA GLY A 184 21.03 -1.76 -46.25
C GLY A 184 21.14 -3.05 -47.08
N GLU A 185 22.09 -3.96 -46.79
CA GLU A 185 22.28 -5.20 -47.56
C GLU A 185 21.07 -6.15 -47.49
N THR A 186 20.31 -6.06 -46.40
CA THR A 186 19.04 -6.77 -46.22
C THR A 186 17.94 -5.77 -45.90
N VAL A 187 16.80 -5.90 -46.57
CA VAL A 187 15.59 -5.13 -46.27
C VAL A 187 14.52 -6.03 -45.68
N VAL A 188 13.76 -5.50 -44.72
CA VAL A 188 12.56 -6.10 -44.16
C VAL A 188 11.37 -5.31 -44.71
N ILE A 189 10.46 -6.01 -45.37
CA ILE A 189 9.20 -5.44 -45.87
C ILE A 189 8.10 -5.96 -44.97
N GLU A 190 7.30 -5.06 -44.41
CA GLU A 190 6.22 -5.42 -43.51
C GLU A 190 4.90 -4.71 -43.82
N GLU A 191 3.83 -5.30 -43.29
CA GLU A 191 2.48 -4.77 -43.30
C GLU A 191 2.44 -3.39 -42.62
N LEU A 192 1.77 -2.44 -43.27
CA LEU A 192 1.42 -1.16 -42.68
C LEU A 192 0.33 -1.34 -41.62
N LEU A 193 0.73 -1.34 -40.35
CA LEU A 193 -0.21 -1.37 -39.23
C LEU A 193 -0.84 0.01 -39.00
N VAL A 194 -2.12 0.01 -38.60
CA VAL A 194 -2.89 1.23 -38.30
C VAL A 194 -3.35 1.19 -36.85
N GLY A 195 -3.09 2.26 -36.11
CA GLY A 195 -3.41 2.37 -34.69
C GLY A 195 -2.72 3.55 -34.00
N GLU A 196 -2.74 3.53 -32.68
CA GLU A 196 -1.91 4.41 -31.83
C GLU A 196 -0.56 3.73 -31.57
N GLU A 197 0.54 4.47 -31.74
CA GLU A 197 1.88 4.02 -31.38
C GLU A 197 2.16 4.36 -29.92
N VAL A 198 2.65 3.37 -29.16
CA VAL A 198 3.03 3.52 -27.76
C VAL A 198 4.32 2.78 -27.49
N SER A 199 5.07 3.29 -26.52
CA SER A 199 6.35 2.76 -26.09
C SER A 199 6.19 2.06 -24.76
N CYS A 200 6.47 0.76 -24.74
CA CYS A 200 6.41 -0.05 -23.53
C CYS A 200 7.80 -0.57 -23.19
N LEU A 201 8.31 -0.16 -22.04
CA LEU A 201 9.65 -0.50 -21.58
C LEU A 201 9.56 -1.40 -20.35
N CYS A 202 10.62 -2.16 -20.08
CA CYS A 202 10.81 -2.82 -18.79
C CYS A 202 12.28 -2.84 -18.38
N PHE A 203 12.51 -2.91 -17.07
CA PHE A 203 13.74 -3.47 -16.52
C PHE A 203 13.63 -4.99 -16.54
N THR A 204 14.72 -5.67 -16.87
CA THR A 204 14.79 -7.13 -16.79
C THR A 204 16.19 -7.63 -16.44
N ASP A 205 16.24 -8.62 -15.56
CA ASP A 205 17.45 -9.32 -15.12
C ASP A 205 17.74 -10.59 -15.95
N GLY A 206 17.03 -10.78 -17.08
CA GLY A 206 17.07 -11.99 -17.89
C GLY A 206 16.03 -13.04 -17.48
N ARG A 207 15.22 -12.79 -16.44
CA ARG A 207 14.12 -13.67 -16.00
C ARG A 207 12.89 -12.88 -15.60
N THR A 208 13.08 -11.91 -14.72
CA THR A 208 12.05 -11.03 -14.18
C THR A 208 11.79 -9.88 -15.14
N VAL A 209 10.53 -9.51 -15.33
CA VAL A 209 10.13 -8.31 -16.08
C VAL A 209 9.40 -7.32 -15.17
N ALA A 210 10.01 -6.15 -14.98
CA ALA A 210 9.41 -5.00 -14.30
C ALA A 210 9.02 -3.93 -15.33
N ALA A 211 7.75 -3.93 -15.74
CA ALA A 211 7.24 -3.02 -16.75
C ALA A 211 7.20 -1.57 -16.23
N MET A 212 7.61 -0.63 -17.07
CA MET A 212 7.52 0.81 -16.84
C MET A 212 6.14 1.32 -17.31
N PRO A 213 5.67 2.47 -16.82
CA PRO A 213 4.50 3.13 -17.39
C PRO A 213 4.73 3.41 -18.88
N PRO A 214 3.71 3.21 -19.73
CA PRO A 214 3.86 3.37 -21.17
C PRO A 214 4.06 4.85 -21.51
N ALA A 215 4.95 5.13 -22.45
CA ALA A 215 5.19 6.48 -22.96
C ALA A 215 4.71 6.60 -24.41
N GLN A 216 4.62 7.83 -24.90
CA GLN A 216 4.41 8.10 -26.32
C GLN A 216 5.27 9.28 -26.73
N ASP A 217 5.97 9.15 -27.86
CA ASP A 217 6.81 10.18 -28.44
C ASP A 217 6.13 10.88 -29.64
N HIS A 218 6.75 11.95 -30.10
CA HIS A 218 6.35 12.67 -31.30
C HIS A 218 7.53 12.79 -32.27
N LYS A 219 7.61 11.89 -33.24
CA LYS A 219 8.71 11.84 -34.22
C LYS A 219 8.71 12.98 -35.24
N ARG A 220 7.55 13.55 -35.55
CA ARG A 220 7.40 14.57 -36.61
C ARG A 220 7.85 15.96 -36.16
N LEU A 221 8.58 16.66 -37.03
CA LEU A 221 9.20 17.96 -36.75
C LEU A 221 8.18 19.07 -36.45
N LEU A 222 7.10 19.13 -37.21
CA LEU A 222 6.13 20.22 -37.17
C LEU A 222 4.88 19.84 -36.36
N GLU A 223 4.17 20.85 -35.87
CA GLU A 223 2.89 20.70 -35.17
C GLU A 223 1.84 20.02 -36.07
N GLY A 224 0.89 19.30 -35.46
CA GLY A 224 -0.08 18.47 -36.19
C GLY A 224 0.54 17.23 -36.84
N ASP A 225 1.66 16.76 -36.28
CA ASP A 225 2.45 15.62 -36.76
C ASP A 225 2.85 15.72 -38.25
N GLN A 226 3.25 16.92 -38.68
CA GLN A 226 3.68 17.22 -40.06
C GLN A 226 5.20 17.28 -40.23
N GLY A 227 5.67 17.35 -41.48
CA GLY A 227 7.09 17.48 -41.80
C GLY A 227 7.87 16.16 -41.71
N PRO A 228 9.21 16.20 -41.81
CA PRO A 228 10.04 15.00 -41.80
C PRO A 228 10.03 14.29 -40.44
N ASN A 229 10.33 12.98 -40.45
CA ASN A 229 10.64 12.25 -39.22
C ASN A 229 11.96 12.74 -38.62
N THR A 230 12.00 12.76 -37.30
CA THR A 230 13.16 13.16 -36.49
C THR A 230 13.47 12.05 -35.48
N GLY A 231 14.46 12.26 -34.62
CA GLY A 231 14.71 11.40 -33.48
C GLY A 231 13.74 11.61 -32.30
N GLY A 232 12.68 12.40 -32.48
CA GLY A 232 11.70 12.76 -31.45
C GLY A 232 11.76 14.24 -31.08
N MET A 233 10.62 14.94 -31.14
CA MET A 233 10.45 16.35 -30.78
C MET A 233 9.84 16.56 -29.39
N GLY A 234 9.45 15.48 -28.72
CA GLY A 234 8.87 15.48 -27.38
C GLY A 234 8.28 14.13 -27.06
N ALA A 235 7.98 13.92 -25.78
CA ALA A 235 7.34 12.71 -25.28
C ALA A 235 6.51 13.02 -24.02
N TYR A 236 5.62 12.10 -23.65
CA TYR A 236 4.90 12.14 -22.38
C TYR A 236 4.70 10.74 -21.80
N CYS A 237 4.47 10.70 -20.50
CA CYS A 237 4.25 9.48 -19.74
C CYS A 237 3.36 9.79 -18.52
N PRO A 238 2.36 8.95 -18.17
CA PRO A 238 1.92 7.75 -18.89
C PRO A 238 1.03 8.05 -20.11
N ALA A 239 1.03 7.15 -21.10
CA ALA A 239 0.15 7.19 -22.26
C ALA A 239 -1.27 6.69 -21.89
N PRO A 240 -2.31 7.57 -21.86
CA PRO A 240 -3.62 7.23 -21.30
C PRO A 240 -4.41 6.18 -22.12
N GLN A 241 -4.02 5.94 -23.37
CA GLN A 241 -4.62 4.95 -24.27
C GLN A 241 -4.35 3.51 -23.79
N VAL A 242 -3.32 3.31 -22.97
CA VAL A 242 -2.94 2.00 -22.43
C VAL A 242 -3.49 1.84 -21.03
N SER A 243 -4.59 1.10 -20.89
CA SER A 243 -5.14 0.74 -19.58
C SER A 243 -4.19 -0.21 -18.82
N LYS A 244 -4.32 -0.28 -17.49
CA LYS A 244 -3.55 -1.23 -16.66
C LYS A 244 -3.69 -2.68 -17.16
N ASN A 245 -4.89 -3.08 -17.59
CA ASN A 245 -5.13 -4.41 -18.16
C ASN A 245 -4.42 -4.61 -19.50
N LEU A 246 -4.40 -3.59 -20.35
CA LEU A 246 -3.67 -3.66 -21.63
C LEU A 246 -2.16 -3.69 -21.39
N LEU A 247 -1.64 -2.93 -20.42
CA LEU A 247 -0.24 -2.99 -20.02
C LEU A 247 0.14 -4.38 -19.50
N LEU A 248 -0.71 -5.04 -18.71
CA LEU A 248 -0.48 -6.41 -18.25
C LEU A 248 -0.47 -7.41 -19.42
N LYS A 249 -1.38 -7.23 -20.40
CA LYS A 249 -1.36 -8.03 -21.64
C LYS A 249 -0.06 -7.83 -22.43
N ILE A 250 0.41 -6.60 -22.56
CA ILE A 250 1.68 -6.27 -23.22
C ILE A 250 2.86 -6.89 -22.45
N LYS A 251 2.88 -6.76 -21.12
CA LYS A 251 3.89 -7.37 -20.25
C LYS A 251 3.98 -8.88 -20.52
N ASN A 252 2.86 -9.59 -20.49
CA ASN A 252 2.87 -11.05 -20.59
C ASN A 252 3.08 -11.56 -22.03
N ALA A 253 2.38 -10.98 -23.00
CA ALA A 253 2.39 -11.48 -24.38
C ALA A 253 3.60 -11.01 -25.21
N ILE A 254 4.25 -9.91 -24.80
CA ILE A 254 5.36 -9.30 -25.54
C ILE A 254 6.62 -9.28 -24.68
N LEU A 255 6.64 -8.55 -23.56
CA LEU A 255 7.88 -8.30 -22.82
C LEU A 255 8.45 -9.56 -22.16
N GLN A 256 7.65 -10.24 -21.33
CA GLN A 256 8.03 -11.49 -20.66
C GLN A 256 8.35 -12.59 -21.67
N ARG A 257 7.51 -12.74 -22.69
CA ARG A 257 7.72 -13.73 -23.76
C ARG A 257 9.02 -13.48 -24.54
N THR A 258 9.40 -12.21 -24.74
CA THR A 258 10.68 -11.86 -25.35
C THR A 258 11.85 -12.25 -24.45
N VAL A 259 11.79 -11.92 -23.16
CA VAL A 259 12.85 -12.28 -22.19
C VAL A 259 13.00 -13.79 -22.06
N ASP A 260 11.88 -14.52 -21.94
CA ASP A 260 11.87 -15.97 -21.85
C ASP A 260 12.44 -16.63 -23.11
N GLY A 261 12.03 -16.16 -24.30
CA GLY A 261 12.52 -16.67 -25.58
C GLY A 261 14.02 -16.43 -25.77
N MET A 262 14.52 -15.24 -25.42
CA MET A 262 15.95 -14.92 -25.48
C MET A 262 16.78 -15.81 -24.56
N LYS A 263 16.30 -16.04 -23.34
CA LYS A 263 16.91 -16.99 -22.39
C LYS A 263 16.88 -18.42 -22.92
N GLN A 264 15.76 -18.86 -23.52
CA GLN A 264 15.63 -20.20 -24.09
C GLN A 264 16.61 -20.44 -25.25
N GLU A 265 16.90 -19.41 -26.05
CA GLU A 265 17.89 -19.47 -27.14
C GLU A 265 19.34 -19.28 -26.66
N GLY A 266 19.59 -19.23 -25.34
CA GLY A 266 20.94 -19.11 -24.77
C GLY A 266 21.54 -17.70 -24.84
N MET A 267 20.72 -16.68 -25.12
CA MET A 267 21.12 -15.28 -25.24
C MET A 267 20.34 -14.43 -24.24
N PRO A 268 20.51 -14.64 -22.91
CA PRO A 268 19.69 -13.96 -21.91
C PRO A 268 19.78 -12.44 -22.04
N TYR A 269 18.62 -11.78 -21.93
CA TYR A 269 18.50 -10.34 -22.11
C TYR A 269 18.48 -9.63 -20.76
N THR A 270 19.48 -8.80 -20.47
CA THR A 270 19.57 -8.03 -19.21
C THR A 270 19.64 -6.54 -19.50
N GLY A 271 18.95 -5.70 -18.73
CA GLY A 271 18.95 -4.25 -18.89
C GLY A 271 17.56 -3.68 -19.16
N VAL A 272 17.45 -2.76 -20.13
CA VAL A 272 16.19 -2.13 -20.52
C VAL A 272 15.74 -2.65 -21.87
N LEU A 273 14.67 -3.41 -21.87
CA LEU A 273 14.00 -3.80 -23.11
C LEU A 273 12.94 -2.75 -23.45
N TYR A 274 13.02 -2.20 -24.66
CA TYR A 274 12.04 -1.28 -25.21
C TYR A 274 11.27 -1.99 -26.32
N ALA A 275 9.95 -1.91 -26.31
CA ALA A 275 9.09 -2.34 -27.40
C ALA A 275 8.26 -1.15 -27.91
N GLY A 276 8.45 -0.80 -29.19
CA GLY A 276 7.55 0.08 -29.92
C GLY A 276 6.34 -0.73 -30.36
N ILE A 277 5.14 -0.34 -29.93
CA ILE A 277 3.91 -1.13 -30.10
C ILE A 277 2.87 -0.30 -30.83
N MET A 278 2.23 -0.91 -31.83
CA MET A 278 1.02 -0.39 -32.45
C MET A 278 -0.22 -1.02 -31.80
N LEU A 279 -1.12 -0.18 -31.30
CA LEU A 279 -2.43 -0.60 -30.78
C LEU A 279 -3.42 -0.74 -31.94
N THR A 280 -3.48 -1.94 -32.51
CA THR A 280 -4.37 -2.26 -33.64
C THR A 280 -5.73 -2.75 -33.16
N LYS A 281 -6.70 -2.87 -34.08
CA LYS A 281 -8.00 -3.50 -33.81
C LYS A 281 -7.88 -4.96 -33.34
N ASP A 282 -6.82 -5.65 -33.75
CA ASP A 282 -6.54 -7.03 -33.35
C ASP A 282 -5.73 -7.14 -32.05
N GLY A 283 -5.44 -6.00 -31.39
CA GLY A 283 -4.60 -5.93 -30.20
C GLY A 283 -3.19 -5.35 -30.44
N PRO A 284 -2.32 -5.38 -29.42
CA PRO A 284 -0.98 -4.81 -29.49
C PRO A 284 -0.06 -5.65 -30.39
N LYS A 285 0.62 -5.00 -31.33
CA LYS A 285 1.61 -5.62 -32.23
C LYS A 285 2.93 -4.86 -32.15
N VAL A 286 4.04 -5.58 -32.03
CA VAL A 286 5.40 -5.01 -31.97
C VAL A 286 5.79 -4.47 -33.36
N LEU A 287 6.20 -3.20 -33.39
CA LEU A 287 6.80 -2.52 -34.54
C LEU A 287 8.31 -2.78 -34.60
N GLU A 288 8.97 -2.64 -33.45
CA GLU A 288 10.41 -2.83 -33.27
C GLU A 288 10.78 -2.97 -31.79
N PHE A 289 11.95 -3.55 -31.55
CA PHE A 289 12.60 -3.51 -30.24
C PHE A 289 13.76 -2.52 -30.26
N ASN A 290 13.99 -1.88 -29.13
CA ASN A 290 15.23 -1.17 -28.83
C ASN A 290 15.81 -1.73 -27.53
N CYS A 291 17.11 -1.56 -27.34
CA CYS A 291 17.86 -2.23 -26.28
C CYS A 291 18.33 -1.32 -25.14
N ARG A 292 17.66 -0.18 -25.02
CA ARG A 292 18.01 0.95 -24.17
C ARG A 292 16.80 1.88 -24.08
N PHE A 293 16.82 2.80 -23.12
CA PHE A 293 15.81 3.86 -23.06
C PHE A 293 15.73 4.65 -24.37
N GLY A 294 14.52 5.05 -24.78
CA GLY A 294 14.35 6.00 -25.87
C GLY A 294 14.78 7.41 -25.49
N ASP A 295 15.04 8.24 -26.49
CA ASP A 295 15.31 9.67 -26.33
C ASP A 295 14.36 10.40 -27.29
N PRO A 296 13.33 11.13 -26.82
CA PRO A 296 13.27 11.78 -25.50
C PRO A 296 12.40 11.08 -24.41
N GLU A 297 12.11 9.79 -24.52
CA GLU A 297 11.21 9.11 -23.56
C GLU A 297 11.83 8.89 -22.18
N CYS A 298 13.16 8.68 -22.10
CA CYS A 298 13.88 8.61 -20.83
C CYS A 298 13.56 9.82 -19.93
N GLN A 299 13.51 11.00 -20.56
CA GLN A 299 13.27 12.28 -19.94
C GLN A 299 11.87 12.41 -19.33
N VAL A 300 10.91 11.52 -19.64
CA VAL A 300 9.57 11.50 -19.02
C VAL A 300 9.31 10.27 -18.16
N ILE A 301 10.00 9.16 -18.42
CA ILE A 301 9.85 7.94 -17.61
C ILE A 301 10.57 8.08 -16.27
N LEU A 302 11.86 8.46 -16.27
CA LEU A 302 12.66 8.49 -15.04
C LEU A 302 12.24 9.55 -14.02
N PRO A 303 11.69 10.73 -14.39
CA PRO A 303 11.10 11.64 -13.41
C PRO A 303 9.92 11.05 -12.63
N LEU A 304 9.23 10.06 -13.19
CA LEU A 304 8.13 9.37 -12.52
C LEU A 304 8.60 8.20 -11.64
N LEU A 305 9.87 7.79 -11.73
CA LEU A 305 10.39 6.70 -10.91
C LEU A 305 10.60 7.19 -9.48
N LYS A 306 9.83 6.65 -8.53
CA LYS A 306 9.95 6.94 -7.10
C LYS A 306 11.09 6.13 -6.46
N SER A 307 11.26 4.88 -6.88
CA SER A 307 12.37 4.03 -6.41
C SER A 307 13.74 4.62 -6.75
N ASP A 308 14.75 4.21 -5.99
CA ASP A 308 16.14 4.52 -6.29
C ASP A 308 16.57 3.74 -7.55
N LEU A 309 16.96 4.47 -8.61
CA LEU A 309 17.39 3.86 -9.87
C LEU A 309 18.66 3.03 -9.71
N TYR A 310 19.57 3.42 -8.80
CA TYR A 310 20.80 2.67 -8.55
C TYR A 310 20.49 1.29 -7.96
N GLU A 311 19.56 1.21 -7.00
CA GLU A 311 19.13 -0.07 -6.41
C GLU A 311 18.47 -0.99 -7.45
N VAL A 312 17.60 -0.43 -8.30
CA VAL A 312 16.96 -1.19 -9.39
C VAL A 312 18.00 -1.76 -10.36
N ILE A 313 19.01 -0.96 -10.74
CA ILE A 313 20.10 -1.41 -11.62
C ILE A 313 20.97 -2.47 -10.95
N GLN A 314 21.34 -2.29 -9.68
CA GLN A 314 22.11 -3.29 -8.93
C GLN A 314 21.34 -4.61 -8.80
N ALA A 315 20.06 -4.57 -8.42
CA ALA A 315 19.21 -5.76 -8.36
C ALA A 315 19.07 -6.44 -9.73
N THR A 316 19.04 -5.66 -10.82
CA THR A 316 19.01 -6.19 -12.19
C THR A 316 20.31 -6.92 -12.53
N LEU A 317 21.46 -6.36 -12.19
CA LEU A 317 22.78 -6.97 -12.40
C LEU A 317 22.98 -8.23 -11.55
N ASP A 318 22.43 -8.25 -10.33
CA ASP A 318 22.50 -9.35 -9.38
C ASP A 318 21.53 -10.52 -9.69
N GLY A 319 20.60 -10.36 -10.65
CA GLY A 319 19.56 -11.37 -10.89
C GLY A 319 18.46 -11.42 -9.81
N ARG A 320 18.28 -10.31 -9.07
CA ARG A 320 17.37 -10.17 -7.93
C ARG A 320 16.29 -9.10 -8.17
N LEU A 321 15.94 -8.81 -9.42
CA LEU A 321 14.93 -7.78 -9.73
C LEU A 321 13.56 -8.10 -9.12
N HIS A 322 13.24 -9.39 -8.92
CA HIS A 322 12.01 -9.82 -8.25
C HIS A 322 11.90 -9.40 -6.77
N GLU A 323 13.02 -9.02 -6.14
CA GLU A 323 13.06 -8.51 -4.76
C GLU A 323 12.89 -6.98 -4.71
N VAL A 324 13.14 -6.28 -5.83
CA VAL A 324 13.17 -4.81 -5.91
C VAL A 324 12.25 -4.35 -7.04
N GLU A 325 10.95 -4.34 -6.79
CA GLU A 325 9.98 -3.87 -7.77
C GLU A 325 9.99 -2.34 -7.89
N PRO A 326 10.21 -1.76 -9.08
CA PRO A 326 10.20 -0.32 -9.29
C PRO A 326 8.83 0.29 -8.99
N VAL A 327 8.81 1.31 -8.12
CA VAL A 327 7.62 2.07 -7.74
C VAL A 327 7.60 3.38 -8.50
N TRP A 328 6.43 3.74 -9.03
CA TRP A 328 6.22 4.92 -9.86
C TRP A 328 5.28 5.91 -9.17
N LEU A 329 5.42 7.21 -9.47
CA LEU A 329 4.51 8.24 -9.02
C LEU A 329 3.13 8.03 -9.63
N GLU A 330 2.10 7.95 -8.79
CA GLU A 330 0.70 7.89 -9.21
C GLU A 330 0.10 9.29 -9.38
N ASN A 331 -0.97 9.40 -10.18
CA ASN A 331 -1.70 10.66 -10.43
C ASN A 331 -0.79 11.82 -10.89
N CYS A 332 0.29 11.48 -11.61
CA CYS A 332 1.24 12.42 -12.16
C CYS A 332 1.51 12.07 -13.62
N THR A 333 1.75 13.11 -14.43
CA THR A 333 2.15 13.05 -15.83
C THR A 333 3.43 13.84 -16.01
N ALA A 334 4.42 13.22 -16.62
CA ALA A 334 5.63 13.89 -17.09
C ALA A 334 5.52 14.13 -18.60
N LEU A 335 5.85 15.33 -19.03
CA LEU A 335 5.89 15.73 -20.44
C LEU A 335 7.18 16.48 -20.71
N THR A 336 7.82 16.17 -21.84
CA THR A 336 9.05 16.83 -22.28
C THR A 336 8.91 17.36 -23.70
N ILE A 337 9.45 18.55 -23.95
CA ILE A 337 9.51 19.16 -25.28
C ILE A 337 10.96 19.38 -25.67
N VAL A 338 11.34 18.93 -26.86
CA VAL A 338 12.69 19.10 -27.42
C VAL A 338 12.82 20.48 -28.08
N MET A 339 13.89 21.19 -27.76
CA MET A 339 14.37 22.34 -28.54
C MET A 339 15.47 21.87 -29.49
N ALA A 340 15.29 22.12 -30.78
CA ALA A 340 16.19 21.74 -31.85
C ALA A 340 16.79 22.96 -32.55
N SER A 341 17.93 22.78 -33.21
CA SER A 341 18.56 23.80 -34.05
C SER A 341 17.83 23.95 -35.39
N LYS A 342 17.71 25.19 -35.88
CA LYS A 342 17.17 25.50 -37.21
C LYS A 342 17.84 24.64 -38.29
N GLY A 343 17.02 23.98 -39.11
CA GLY A 343 17.47 23.10 -40.19
C GLY A 343 17.44 21.60 -39.85
N TYR A 344 17.36 21.23 -38.57
CA TYR A 344 17.11 19.84 -38.15
C TYR A 344 15.80 19.30 -38.76
N PRO A 345 15.75 18.05 -39.30
CA PRO A 345 16.75 16.97 -39.25
C PRO A 345 17.82 16.98 -40.36
N GLY A 346 17.84 18.00 -41.22
CA GLY A 346 18.90 18.25 -42.22
C GLY A 346 20.11 18.95 -41.63
N ASP A 347 20.76 19.82 -42.41
CA ASP A 347 21.92 20.59 -41.95
C ASP A 347 21.52 21.68 -40.94
N TYR A 348 22.32 21.84 -39.89
CA TYR A 348 22.08 22.81 -38.81
C TYR A 348 23.38 23.45 -38.31
N ALA A 349 23.27 24.68 -37.81
CA ALA A 349 24.39 25.42 -37.24
C ALA A 349 24.76 24.92 -35.83
N LYS A 350 26.06 24.95 -35.51
CA LYS A 350 26.62 24.65 -34.19
C LYS A 350 27.34 25.88 -33.63
N GLY A 351 27.57 25.90 -32.31
CA GLY A 351 28.31 26.95 -31.62
C GLY A 351 27.49 28.18 -31.26
N LEU A 352 26.15 28.10 -31.32
CA LEU A 352 25.26 29.21 -30.98
C LEU A 352 25.05 29.23 -29.46
N GLU A 353 25.19 30.41 -28.84
CA GLU A 353 25.04 30.60 -27.39
C GLU A 353 23.62 30.30 -26.90
N ILE A 354 23.52 29.59 -25.78
CA ILE A 354 22.27 29.21 -25.12
C ILE A 354 22.18 29.95 -23.78
N THR A 355 21.09 30.69 -23.58
CA THR A 355 20.75 31.41 -22.34
C THR A 355 19.40 30.96 -21.79
N GLY A 356 19.04 31.36 -20.57
CA GLY A 356 17.71 31.05 -20.00
C GLY A 356 17.58 29.71 -19.27
N LEU A 357 18.67 28.94 -19.14
CA LEU A 357 18.66 27.59 -18.55
C LEU A 357 18.33 27.62 -17.04
N GLN A 358 18.90 28.57 -16.30
CA GLN A 358 18.69 28.70 -14.86
C GLN A 358 17.28 29.21 -14.55
N GLU A 359 16.76 30.09 -15.40
CA GLU A 359 15.41 30.63 -15.32
C GLU A 359 14.36 29.53 -15.53
N ALA A 360 14.57 28.63 -16.48
CA ALA A 360 13.72 27.47 -16.66
C ALA A 360 13.75 26.52 -15.44
N GLN A 361 14.94 26.29 -14.86
CA GLN A 361 15.07 25.49 -13.63
C GLN A 361 14.38 26.14 -12.42
N ALA A 362 14.47 27.47 -12.29
CA ALA A 362 13.80 28.22 -11.23
C ALA A 362 12.26 28.13 -11.28
N LEU A 363 11.68 27.75 -12.43
CA LEU A 363 10.25 27.44 -12.58
C LEU A 363 9.88 26.02 -12.11
N GLY A 364 10.83 25.27 -11.54
CA GLY A 364 10.63 23.87 -11.12
C GLY A 364 10.49 22.92 -12.31
N LEU A 365 11.27 23.16 -13.37
CA LEU A 365 11.32 22.33 -14.57
C LEU A 365 12.71 21.72 -14.72
N GLU A 366 12.75 20.49 -15.22
CA GLU A 366 14.02 19.82 -15.51
C GLU A 366 14.45 20.14 -16.94
N VAL A 367 15.71 20.58 -17.11
CA VAL A 367 16.28 20.91 -18.42
C VAL A 367 17.39 19.91 -18.76
N PHE A 368 17.05 18.89 -19.54
CA PHE A 368 18.00 17.85 -19.94
C PHE A 368 18.69 18.25 -21.23
N GLN A 369 19.95 18.66 -21.11
CA GLN A 369 20.78 18.99 -22.27
C GLN A 369 21.17 17.74 -23.07
N ALA A 370 21.11 17.86 -24.40
CA ALA A 370 21.51 16.84 -25.37
C ALA A 370 22.71 17.32 -26.19
N GLY A 371 22.48 17.92 -27.36
CA GLY A 371 23.52 18.48 -28.21
C GLY A 371 24.03 19.84 -27.72
N THR A 372 24.70 19.89 -26.56
CA THR A 372 25.34 21.10 -26.03
C THR A 372 26.82 20.89 -25.70
N ALA A 373 27.61 21.95 -25.76
CA ALA A 373 29.03 21.96 -25.40
C ALA A 373 29.38 23.22 -24.59
N LEU A 374 30.47 23.16 -23.83
CA LEU A 374 31.05 24.34 -23.18
C LEU A 374 32.10 24.96 -24.10
N LYS A 375 31.98 26.26 -24.37
CA LYS A 375 32.95 27.04 -25.13
C LYS A 375 33.09 28.42 -24.48
N ASP A 376 34.31 28.80 -24.12
CA ASP A 376 34.62 30.11 -23.50
C ASP A 376 33.75 30.44 -22.28
N GLY A 377 33.47 29.44 -21.43
CA GLY A 377 32.62 29.57 -20.24
C GLY A 377 31.12 29.63 -20.51
N LYS A 378 30.69 29.51 -21.77
CA LYS A 378 29.29 29.57 -22.20
C LYS A 378 28.80 28.21 -22.68
N VAL A 379 27.50 27.97 -22.53
CA VAL A 379 26.84 26.79 -23.11
C VAL A 379 26.44 27.11 -24.55
N VAL A 380 26.85 26.27 -25.50
CA VAL A 380 26.57 26.45 -26.93
C VAL A 380 25.93 25.22 -27.57
N THR A 381 25.20 25.39 -28.67
CA THR A 381 24.64 24.29 -29.45
C THR A 381 25.75 23.42 -30.07
N SER A 382 25.57 22.10 -30.08
CA SER A 382 26.53 21.13 -30.63
C SER A 382 25.88 19.94 -31.36
N GLY A 383 24.54 19.88 -31.41
CA GLY A 383 23.78 18.82 -32.08
C GLY A 383 22.41 19.31 -32.56
N GLY A 384 21.75 18.50 -33.39
CA GLY A 384 20.46 18.87 -33.98
C GLY A 384 19.34 19.00 -32.95
N ARG A 385 19.22 18.03 -32.04
CA ARG A 385 18.45 18.16 -30.80
C ARG A 385 19.35 18.74 -29.72
N VAL A 386 18.99 19.90 -29.18
CA VAL A 386 19.85 20.68 -28.29
C VAL A 386 19.59 20.34 -26.83
N LEU A 387 18.32 20.38 -26.40
CA LEU A 387 17.91 20.10 -25.03
C LEU A 387 16.43 19.75 -24.97
N THR A 388 15.97 19.27 -23.82
CA THR A 388 14.55 19.11 -23.53
C THR A 388 14.15 19.88 -22.28
N VAL A 389 12.91 20.35 -22.25
CA VAL A 389 12.29 20.96 -21.07
C VAL A 389 11.18 20.03 -20.60
N THR A 390 11.34 19.50 -19.39
CA THR A 390 10.44 18.50 -18.80
C THR A 390 9.67 19.08 -17.63
N ALA A 391 8.35 18.88 -17.64
CA ALA A 391 7.48 19.19 -16.53
C ALA A 391 6.81 17.90 -16.01
N THR A 392 6.75 17.76 -14.69
CA THR A 392 5.95 16.73 -14.02
C THR A 392 4.83 17.42 -13.25
N ARG A 393 3.57 17.14 -13.61
CA ARG A 393 2.36 17.76 -13.03
C ARG A 393 1.25 16.71 -12.86
N GLU A 394 0.12 17.11 -12.29
CA GLU A 394 -1.02 16.24 -12.00
C GLU A 394 -1.67 15.66 -13.28
N ASP A 395 -1.61 16.41 -14.38
CA ASP A 395 -2.22 16.03 -15.66
C ASP A 395 -1.39 16.49 -16.87
N LEU A 396 -1.72 15.94 -18.05
CA LEU A 396 -1.01 16.19 -19.30
C LEU A 396 -1.10 17.65 -19.77
N THR A 397 -2.22 18.33 -19.53
CA THR A 397 -2.44 19.71 -19.96
C THR A 397 -1.62 20.67 -19.12
N SER A 398 -1.65 20.49 -17.80
CA SER A 398 -0.84 21.30 -16.87
C SER A 398 0.66 21.06 -17.07
N ALA A 399 1.09 19.83 -17.39
CA ALA A 399 2.47 19.53 -17.75
C ALA A 399 2.89 20.23 -19.06
N LEU A 400 2.06 20.20 -20.11
CA LEU A 400 2.30 20.91 -21.37
C LEU A 400 2.47 22.41 -21.18
N ASP A 401 1.56 23.04 -20.44
CA ASP A 401 1.60 24.48 -20.18
C ASP A 401 2.82 24.89 -19.35
N ALA A 402 3.20 24.07 -18.36
CA ALA A 402 4.41 24.28 -17.58
C ALA A 402 5.67 24.18 -18.44
N ALA A 403 5.79 23.13 -19.28
CA ALA A 403 6.93 22.97 -20.19
C ALA A 403 7.04 24.15 -21.18
N LYS A 404 5.91 24.66 -21.70
CA LYS A 404 5.87 25.85 -22.57
C LYS A 404 6.39 27.11 -21.91
N LYS A 405 6.17 27.29 -20.60
CA LYS A 405 6.76 28.41 -19.84
C LYS A 405 8.29 28.30 -19.78
N GLY A 406 8.82 27.10 -19.56
CA GLY A 406 10.27 26.87 -19.59
C GLY A 406 10.90 27.12 -20.96
N LEU A 407 10.24 26.70 -22.04
CA LEU A 407 10.69 26.98 -23.41
C LEU A 407 10.77 28.47 -23.72
N ALA A 408 9.87 29.29 -23.16
CA ALA A 408 9.91 30.74 -23.35
C ALA A 408 11.09 31.42 -22.62
N ALA A 409 11.62 30.77 -21.58
CA ALA A 409 12.79 31.25 -20.84
C ALA A 409 14.09 30.94 -21.58
N VAL A 410 14.24 29.73 -22.12
CA VAL A 410 15.45 29.28 -22.81
C VAL A 410 15.56 29.87 -24.22
N ARG A 411 16.73 30.41 -24.59
CA ARG A 411 16.93 31.09 -25.87
C ARG A 411 18.26 30.70 -26.53
N PHE A 412 18.20 30.44 -27.83
CA PHE A 412 19.33 30.45 -28.74
C PHE A 412 18.84 30.80 -30.15
N GLU A 413 19.72 31.31 -30.99
CA GLU A 413 19.35 31.73 -32.34
C GLU A 413 18.82 30.53 -33.16
N GLY A 414 17.63 30.69 -33.75
CA GLY A 414 17.03 29.66 -34.58
C GLY A 414 16.48 28.44 -33.82
N ALA A 415 16.15 28.56 -32.54
CA ALA A 415 15.48 27.49 -31.81
C ALA A 415 14.13 27.10 -32.45
N VAL A 416 13.92 25.79 -32.65
CA VAL A 416 12.66 25.21 -33.16
C VAL A 416 12.15 24.17 -32.16
N TYR A 417 10.86 24.22 -31.83
CA TYR A 417 10.19 23.28 -30.95
C TYR A 417 8.69 23.24 -31.26
N ARG A 418 8.03 22.15 -30.87
CA ARG A 418 6.58 21.96 -31.02
C ARG A 418 5.83 22.44 -29.77
N LYS A 419 4.63 23.01 -29.94
CA LYS A 419 3.79 23.47 -28.82
C LYS A 419 2.58 22.56 -28.56
N ASP A 420 2.48 21.45 -29.29
CA ASP A 420 1.36 20.50 -29.33
C ASP A 420 1.75 19.07 -28.91
N ILE A 421 2.86 18.91 -28.19
CA ILE A 421 3.27 17.62 -27.63
C ILE A 421 2.15 17.11 -26.71
N GLY A 422 1.69 15.88 -26.92
CA GLY A 422 0.58 15.29 -26.18
C GLY A 422 -0.82 15.57 -26.72
N HIS A 423 -0.99 16.32 -27.81
CA HIS A 423 -2.32 16.72 -28.29
C HIS A 423 -3.28 15.55 -28.57
N ARG A 424 -2.77 14.40 -29.06
CA ARG A 424 -3.57 13.18 -29.29
C ARG A 424 -4.10 12.58 -28.00
N ALA A 425 -3.27 12.51 -26.95
CA ALA A 425 -3.68 12.02 -25.64
C ALA A 425 -4.68 12.98 -24.95
N ILE A 426 -4.48 14.30 -25.08
CA ILE A 426 -5.44 15.29 -24.59
C ILE A 426 -6.80 15.10 -25.28
N ALA A 427 -6.83 14.97 -26.61
CA ALA A 427 -8.05 14.74 -27.36
C ALA A 427 -8.73 13.41 -26.96
N PHE A 428 -7.95 12.36 -26.72
CA PHE A 428 -8.44 11.07 -26.25
C PHE A 428 -9.08 11.13 -24.86
N LEU A 429 -8.53 11.92 -23.94
CA LEU A 429 -9.09 12.14 -22.60
C LEU A 429 -10.36 13.01 -22.60
N GLN A 430 -10.54 13.86 -23.61
CA GLN A 430 -11.72 14.71 -23.77
C GLN A 430 -12.91 13.98 -24.42
N GLN A 431 -12.74 12.75 -24.92
CA GLN A 431 -13.85 11.96 -25.43
C GLN A 431 -14.76 11.53 -24.28
N PRO A 432 -16.10 11.73 -24.37
CA PRO A 432 -17.03 11.27 -23.36
C PRO A 432 -16.98 9.75 -23.26
N ARG A 433 -16.43 9.23 -22.15
CA ARG A 433 -16.49 7.81 -21.82
C ARG A 433 -17.74 7.53 -21.01
N GLY A 434 -18.45 6.46 -21.37
CA GLY A 434 -19.48 5.89 -20.49
C GLY A 434 -18.83 5.36 -19.21
N LEU A 435 -19.59 5.39 -18.10
CA LEU A 435 -19.17 4.78 -16.84
C LEU A 435 -18.98 3.27 -17.04
N THR A 436 -17.86 2.74 -16.56
CA THR A 436 -17.62 1.30 -16.45
C THR A 436 -17.99 0.81 -15.05
N TYR A 437 -18.22 -0.50 -14.90
CA TYR A 437 -18.49 -1.09 -13.58
C TYR A 437 -17.34 -0.88 -12.59
N LYS A 438 -16.10 -0.77 -13.12
CA LYS A 438 -14.93 -0.39 -12.35
C LYS A 438 -14.95 1.07 -11.90
N ASP A 439 -15.49 1.97 -12.70
CA ASP A 439 -15.68 3.37 -12.30
C ASP A 439 -16.75 3.51 -11.21
N ALA A 440 -17.67 2.53 -11.11
CA ALA A 440 -18.58 2.37 -9.98
C ALA A 440 -17.91 1.72 -8.75
N GLY A 441 -16.61 1.44 -8.80
CA GLY A 441 -15.81 0.94 -7.67
C GLY A 441 -15.69 -0.59 -7.59
N VAL A 442 -16.05 -1.34 -8.65
CA VAL A 442 -15.99 -2.82 -8.66
C VAL A 442 -14.96 -3.37 -9.68
N ASP A 443 -13.88 -3.99 -9.20
CA ASP A 443 -12.77 -4.52 -10.00
C ASP A 443 -12.86 -6.05 -10.21
N ILE A 444 -13.60 -6.45 -11.25
CA ILE A 444 -13.75 -7.86 -11.65
C ILE A 444 -12.39 -8.53 -11.92
N ALA A 445 -11.40 -7.80 -12.44
CA ALA A 445 -10.09 -8.38 -12.72
C ALA A 445 -9.33 -8.73 -11.43
N ALA A 446 -9.43 -7.88 -10.41
CA ALA A 446 -8.88 -8.15 -9.09
C ALA A 446 -9.55 -9.38 -8.45
N GLY A 447 -10.89 -9.47 -8.52
CA GLY A 447 -11.65 -10.63 -8.05
C GLY A 447 -11.21 -11.95 -8.73
N ASN A 448 -11.04 -11.94 -10.05
CA ASN A 448 -10.55 -13.13 -10.77
C ASN A 448 -9.12 -13.53 -10.39
N MET A 449 -8.24 -12.55 -10.12
CA MET A 449 -6.89 -12.83 -9.64
C MET A 449 -6.90 -13.48 -8.24
N LEU A 450 -7.76 -12.98 -7.34
CA LEU A 450 -7.95 -13.57 -6.01
C LEU A 450 -8.35 -15.05 -6.11
N VAL A 451 -9.35 -15.37 -6.95
CA VAL A 451 -9.82 -16.76 -7.14
C VAL A 451 -8.66 -17.69 -7.54
N GLN A 452 -7.77 -17.25 -8.45
CA GLN A 452 -6.61 -18.07 -8.83
C GLN A 452 -5.64 -18.30 -7.68
N LYS A 453 -5.45 -17.32 -6.79
CA LYS A 453 -4.57 -17.46 -5.62
C LYS A 453 -5.13 -18.37 -4.53
N ILE A 454 -6.44 -18.36 -4.30
CA ILE A 454 -7.07 -19.15 -3.22
C ILE A 454 -7.40 -20.59 -3.64
N LYS A 455 -7.42 -20.91 -4.93
CA LYS A 455 -7.64 -22.27 -5.46
C LYS A 455 -6.82 -23.36 -4.76
N PRO A 456 -5.49 -23.22 -4.61
CA PRO A 456 -4.69 -24.22 -3.90
C PRO A 456 -5.05 -24.38 -2.42
N LEU A 457 -5.45 -23.28 -1.76
CA LEU A 457 -5.83 -23.28 -0.34
C LEU A 457 -7.12 -24.07 -0.12
N ALA A 458 -8.13 -23.84 -0.97
CA ALA A 458 -9.38 -24.58 -0.94
C ALA A 458 -9.17 -26.05 -1.35
N LYS A 459 -8.36 -26.32 -2.38
CA LYS A 459 -8.03 -27.70 -2.80
C LYS A 459 -7.46 -28.55 -1.67
N ALA A 460 -6.62 -27.95 -0.81
CA ALA A 460 -6.02 -28.62 0.34
C ALA A 460 -7.03 -29.03 1.43
N THR A 461 -8.31 -28.66 1.32
CA THR A 461 -9.39 -29.05 2.24
C THR A 461 -10.22 -30.24 1.74
N SER A 462 -9.90 -30.78 0.55
CA SER A 462 -10.63 -31.91 -0.05
C SER A 462 -10.68 -33.11 0.88
N ARG A 463 -11.80 -33.84 0.85
CA ARG A 463 -12.07 -34.99 1.72
C ARG A 463 -12.95 -36.03 1.00
N PRO A 464 -13.11 -37.25 1.53
CA PRO A 464 -14.08 -38.21 0.98
C PRO A 464 -15.47 -37.57 0.82
N GLY A 465 -16.05 -37.70 -0.37
CA GLY A 465 -17.29 -37.03 -0.75
C GLY A 465 -17.12 -35.71 -1.50
N CYS A 466 -15.92 -35.09 -1.50
CA CYS A 466 -15.69 -33.84 -2.21
C CYS A 466 -14.21 -33.63 -2.61
N ASP A 467 -13.96 -33.60 -3.91
CA ASP A 467 -12.70 -33.10 -4.47
C ASP A 467 -12.90 -31.62 -4.86
N VAL A 468 -12.39 -30.71 -4.04
CA VAL A 468 -12.70 -29.28 -4.16
C VAL A 468 -12.13 -28.70 -5.45
N ASP A 469 -12.95 -27.94 -6.19
CA ASP A 469 -12.51 -27.13 -7.33
C ASP A 469 -13.29 -25.81 -7.37
N LEU A 470 -12.58 -24.68 -7.33
CA LEU A 470 -13.20 -23.35 -7.31
C LEU A 470 -13.39 -22.80 -8.72
N GLY A 471 -14.50 -22.09 -8.93
CA GLY A 471 -14.82 -21.42 -10.20
C GLY A 471 -16.00 -22.03 -10.97
N GLY A 472 -16.63 -23.08 -10.43
CA GLY A 472 -17.94 -23.54 -10.87
C GLY A 472 -19.09 -22.72 -10.27
N PHE A 473 -20.31 -22.92 -10.75
CA PHE A 473 -21.51 -22.25 -10.22
C PHE A 473 -21.95 -22.75 -8.84
N ALA A 474 -21.61 -24.00 -8.51
CA ALA A 474 -21.92 -24.63 -7.23
C ALA A 474 -20.90 -25.76 -6.98
N GLY A 475 -20.62 -26.02 -5.71
CA GLY A 475 -19.88 -27.21 -5.31
C GLY A 475 -20.83 -28.38 -5.02
N LEU A 476 -20.34 -29.61 -5.23
CA LEU A 476 -21.09 -30.83 -5.00
C LEU A 476 -20.43 -31.64 -3.87
N PHE A 477 -21.26 -32.28 -3.04
CA PHE A 477 -20.81 -33.19 -1.99
C PHE A 477 -21.58 -34.52 -2.06
N ASP A 478 -20.85 -35.63 -2.18
CA ASP A 478 -21.39 -36.98 -2.24
C ASP A 478 -21.36 -37.63 -0.85
N LEU A 479 -22.54 -37.68 -0.21
CA LEU A 479 -22.74 -38.29 1.11
C LEU A 479 -22.44 -39.80 1.12
N LYS A 480 -22.73 -40.49 0.03
CA LYS A 480 -22.49 -41.93 -0.08
C LYS A 480 -21.00 -42.21 -0.16
N ALA A 481 -20.27 -41.44 -0.96
CA ALA A 481 -18.81 -41.52 -1.03
C ALA A 481 -18.12 -41.10 0.29
N ALA A 482 -18.76 -40.24 1.09
CA ALA A 482 -18.32 -39.90 2.45
C ALA A 482 -18.63 -40.98 3.50
N GLY A 483 -19.37 -42.04 3.15
CA GLY A 483 -19.61 -43.20 4.01
C GLY A 483 -20.98 -43.24 4.71
N TYR A 484 -21.87 -42.29 4.44
CA TYR A 484 -23.20 -42.24 5.07
C TYR A 484 -24.20 -43.19 4.40
N LYS A 485 -25.14 -43.72 5.21
CA LYS A 485 -26.19 -44.65 4.76
C LYS A 485 -27.59 -44.04 4.78
N ASP A 486 -28.02 -43.48 5.91
CA ASP A 486 -29.29 -42.76 6.08
C ASP A 486 -29.04 -41.40 6.76
N PRO A 487 -28.31 -40.48 6.07
CA PRO A 487 -27.90 -39.24 6.69
C PRO A 487 -29.06 -38.25 6.84
N LEU A 488 -29.03 -37.52 7.95
CA LEU A 488 -29.65 -36.21 8.10
C LEU A 488 -28.59 -35.12 7.91
N LEU A 489 -29.00 -33.99 7.32
CA LEU A 489 -28.16 -32.81 7.16
C LEU A 489 -28.51 -31.76 8.21
N ALA A 490 -27.47 -31.20 8.84
CA ALA A 490 -27.57 -30.02 9.68
C ALA A 490 -26.85 -28.86 8.98
N CYS A 491 -27.51 -27.72 8.89
CA CYS A 491 -26.96 -26.52 8.27
C CYS A 491 -26.93 -25.40 9.32
N GLY A 492 -25.82 -24.67 9.39
CA GLY A 492 -25.64 -23.53 10.28
C GLY A 492 -25.01 -22.36 9.56
N THR A 493 -25.44 -21.15 9.90
CA THR A 493 -24.90 -19.90 9.34
C THR A 493 -24.58 -18.95 10.48
N ASP A 494 -23.39 -18.38 10.47
CA ASP A 494 -23.00 -17.33 11.42
C ASP A 494 -21.91 -16.42 10.83
N GLY A 495 -21.64 -15.31 11.51
CA GLY A 495 -20.55 -14.39 11.21
C GLY A 495 -19.55 -14.29 12.35
N VAL A 496 -18.51 -13.47 12.15
CA VAL A 496 -17.53 -13.15 13.21
C VAL A 496 -17.98 -11.97 14.07
N GLY A 497 -18.84 -11.11 13.53
CA GLY A 497 -19.34 -9.93 14.22
C GLY A 497 -18.27 -8.85 14.43
N THR A 498 -18.43 -8.04 15.48
CA THR A 498 -17.59 -6.84 15.66
C THR A 498 -16.16 -7.11 16.12
N LYS A 499 -15.77 -8.38 16.32
CA LYS A 499 -14.36 -8.78 16.46
C LYS A 499 -13.53 -8.40 15.22
N LEU A 500 -14.16 -8.35 14.04
CA LEU A 500 -13.57 -7.85 12.80
C LEU A 500 -12.99 -6.43 12.92
N LYS A 501 -13.62 -5.55 13.71
CA LYS A 501 -13.11 -4.19 13.94
C LYS A 501 -11.79 -4.17 14.69
N ILE A 502 -11.58 -5.12 15.60
CA ILE A 502 -10.31 -5.25 16.32
C ILE A 502 -9.24 -5.77 15.37
N ALA A 503 -9.55 -6.79 14.55
CA ALA A 503 -8.64 -7.30 13.52
C ALA A 503 -8.19 -6.21 12.54
N GLN A 504 -9.15 -5.40 12.05
CA GLN A 504 -8.89 -4.26 11.17
C GLN A 504 -8.00 -3.20 11.84
N GLN A 505 -8.27 -2.85 13.10
CA GLN A 505 -7.49 -1.84 13.84
C GLN A 505 -6.09 -2.33 14.22
N CYS A 506 -5.94 -3.62 14.49
CA CYS A 506 -4.65 -4.25 14.78
C CYS A 506 -3.85 -4.61 13.52
N ASN A 507 -4.48 -4.55 12.33
CA ASN A 507 -3.99 -5.10 11.08
C ASN A 507 -3.55 -6.59 11.19
N LYS A 508 -4.38 -7.40 11.86
CA LYS A 508 -4.18 -8.84 12.10
C LYS A 508 -5.43 -9.60 11.68
N HIS A 509 -5.36 -10.32 10.56
CA HIS A 509 -6.51 -10.91 9.87
C HIS A 509 -6.46 -12.45 9.82
N GLU A 510 -5.32 -13.03 10.17
CA GLU A 510 -4.98 -14.44 10.00
C GLU A 510 -5.80 -15.39 10.87
N THR A 511 -6.29 -14.95 12.03
CA THR A 511 -7.07 -15.78 12.96
C THR A 511 -8.58 -15.72 12.73
N ILE A 512 -9.06 -14.68 12.05
CA ILE A 512 -10.49 -14.40 11.85
C ILE A 512 -11.18 -15.49 11.02
N GLY A 513 -10.48 -16.09 10.06
CA GLY A 513 -11.03 -17.22 9.31
C GLY A 513 -11.34 -18.43 10.18
N GLN A 514 -10.59 -18.65 11.28
CA GLN A 514 -10.90 -19.70 12.25
C GLN A 514 -12.11 -19.35 13.10
N ASP A 515 -12.22 -18.10 13.54
CA ASP A 515 -13.41 -17.62 14.23
C ASP A 515 -14.68 -17.88 13.41
N LEU A 516 -14.65 -17.58 12.11
CA LEU A 516 -15.79 -17.78 11.22
C LEU A 516 -16.23 -19.25 11.14
N VAL A 517 -15.27 -20.14 10.90
CA VAL A 517 -15.55 -21.59 10.81
C VAL A 517 -16.02 -22.14 12.14
N ALA A 518 -15.35 -21.79 13.25
CA ALA A 518 -15.66 -22.31 14.58
C ALA A 518 -17.11 -22.01 15.00
N MET A 519 -17.57 -20.79 14.74
CA MET A 519 -18.94 -20.37 15.07
C MET A 519 -19.99 -21.25 14.40
N CYS A 520 -19.79 -21.59 13.13
CA CYS A 520 -20.77 -22.40 12.39
C CYS A 520 -20.63 -23.90 12.69
N VAL A 521 -19.40 -24.44 12.71
CA VAL A 521 -19.20 -25.90 12.82
C VAL A 521 -19.51 -26.42 14.22
N ASN A 522 -19.31 -25.62 15.26
CA ASN A 522 -19.68 -26.00 16.63
C ASN A 522 -21.20 -25.98 16.83
N ASP A 523 -21.94 -25.13 16.11
CA ASP A 523 -23.40 -25.07 16.20
C ASP A 523 -24.07 -26.30 15.57
N ILE A 524 -23.61 -26.74 14.39
CA ILE A 524 -24.12 -27.98 13.79
C ILE A 524 -23.70 -29.22 14.60
N LEU A 525 -22.58 -29.15 15.33
CA LEU A 525 -22.15 -30.21 16.24
C LEU A 525 -23.16 -30.41 17.39
N ALA A 526 -23.92 -29.38 17.78
CA ALA A 526 -25.01 -29.50 18.75
C ALA A 526 -26.18 -30.37 18.28
N GLN A 527 -26.29 -30.60 16.97
CA GLN A 527 -27.23 -31.55 16.39
C GLN A 527 -26.65 -32.97 16.29
N GLY A 528 -25.40 -33.17 16.69
CA GLY A 528 -24.63 -34.42 16.50
C GLY A 528 -23.98 -34.53 15.12
N ALA A 529 -24.03 -33.47 14.31
CA ALA A 529 -23.54 -33.50 12.94
C ALA A 529 -22.01 -33.39 12.83
N GLU A 530 -21.41 -34.22 11.99
CA GLU A 530 -20.02 -34.06 11.56
C GLU A 530 -19.95 -33.01 10.44
N PRO A 531 -19.09 -31.97 10.55
CA PRO A 531 -18.94 -30.97 9.49
C PRO A 531 -18.44 -31.60 8.19
N LEU A 532 -19.15 -31.42 7.09
CA LEU A 532 -18.80 -31.96 5.77
C LEU A 532 -18.13 -30.91 4.90
N PHE A 533 -18.79 -29.77 4.73
CA PHE A 533 -18.28 -28.67 3.94
C PHE A 533 -18.69 -27.31 4.51
N PHE A 534 -17.97 -26.29 4.06
CA PHE A 534 -18.11 -24.91 4.44
C PHE A 534 -18.17 -24.03 3.20
N LEU A 535 -19.01 -22.99 3.25
CA LEU A 535 -19.04 -21.91 2.27
C LEU A 535 -18.80 -20.58 3.00
N ASP A 536 -18.04 -19.69 2.39
CA ASP A 536 -17.80 -18.34 2.93
C ASP A 536 -18.39 -17.23 2.05
N TYR A 537 -18.74 -16.13 2.69
CA TYR A 537 -19.16 -14.89 2.03
C TYR A 537 -18.28 -13.76 2.58
N PHE A 538 -17.40 -13.24 1.72
CA PHE A 538 -16.51 -12.12 2.02
C PHE A 538 -17.01 -10.87 1.29
N SER A 539 -17.31 -9.81 2.02
CA SER A 539 -17.71 -8.53 1.42
C SER A 539 -16.82 -7.39 1.90
N SER A 540 -16.41 -6.51 1.00
CA SER A 540 -15.57 -5.34 1.35
C SER A 540 -15.95 -4.09 0.58
N GLY A 541 -15.61 -2.92 1.13
CA GLY A 541 -15.83 -1.64 0.45
C GLY A 541 -14.89 -1.43 -0.73
N LYS A 542 -13.67 -1.92 -0.58
CA LYS A 542 -12.68 -2.04 -1.65
C LYS A 542 -11.86 -3.31 -1.40
N LEU A 543 -11.71 -4.12 -2.43
CA LEU A 543 -11.02 -5.40 -2.38
C LEU A 543 -9.52 -5.16 -2.21
N ASP A 544 -9.00 -5.55 -1.05
CA ASP A 544 -7.58 -5.64 -0.77
C ASP A 544 -7.13 -7.09 -0.91
N LEU A 545 -6.41 -7.40 -2.00
CA LEU A 545 -6.04 -8.77 -2.34
C LEU A 545 -5.23 -9.46 -1.24
N SER A 546 -4.35 -8.74 -0.54
CA SER A 546 -3.49 -9.31 0.50
C SER A 546 -4.28 -9.68 1.76
N THR A 547 -5.15 -8.78 2.20
CA THR A 547 -6.02 -8.98 3.37
C THR A 547 -7.01 -10.10 3.11
N THR A 548 -7.69 -10.08 1.96
CA THR A 548 -8.66 -11.12 1.60
C THR A 548 -7.98 -12.49 1.49
N GLU A 549 -6.82 -12.58 0.82
CA GLU A 549 -6.05 -13.83 0.74
C GLU A 549 -5.69 -14.38 2.14
N THR A 550 -5.29 -13.51 3.06
CA THR A 550 -4.96 -13.87 4.45
C THR A 550 -6.17 -14.43 5.21
N VAL A 551 -7.33 -13.79 5.07
CA VAL A 551 -8.59 -14.25 5.71
C VAL A 551 -9.01 -15.62 5.17
N ILE A 552 -9.04 -15.79 3.84
CA ILE A 552 -9.44 -17.05 3.21
C ILE A 552 -8.45 -18.18 3.52
N ALA A 553 -7.15 -17.89 3.62
CA ALA A 553 -6.16 -18.85 4.10
C ALA A 553 -6.46 -19.32 5.53
N GLY A 554 -6.91 -18.42 6.40
CA GLY A 554 -7.42 -18.73 7.74
C GLY A 554 -8.64 -19.65 7.70
N VAL A 555 -9.63 -19.35 6.85
CA VAL A 555 -10.84 -20.18 6.66
C VAL A 555 -10.46 -21.59 6.19
N ALA A 556 -9.62 -21.70 5.16
CA ALA A 556 -9.17 -23.00 4.63
C ALA A 556 -8.39 -23.81 5.68
N LYS A 557 -7.53 -23.16 6.48
CA LYS A 557 -6.83 -23.81 7.59
C LYS A 557 -7.81 -24.32 8.65
N ALA A 558 -8.81 -23.52 9.00
CA ALA A 558 -9.82 -23.88 9.98
C ALA A 558 -10.75 -25.00 9.50
N CYS A 559 -11.11 -25.03 8.22
CA CYS A 559 -11.85 -26.15 7.61
C CYS A 559 -11.10 -27.48 7.78
N ARG A 560 -9.76 -27.48 7.56
CA ARG A 560 -8.94 -28.68 7.83
C ARG A 560 -8.95 -29.10 9.30
N ILE A 561 -8.87 -28.14 10.22
CA ILE A 561 -8.96 -28.42 11.66
C ILE A 561 -10.34 -29.02 12.02
N ALA A 562 -11.41 -28.48 11.43
CA ALA A 562 -12.77 -28.94 11.65
C ALA A 562 -13.09 -30.29 10.97
N GLY A 563 -12.29 -30.69 9.99
CA GLY A 563 -12.49 -31.89 9.18
C GLY A 563 -13.44 -31.69 8.00
N CYS A 564 -13.71 -30.45 7.56
CA CYS A 564 -14.60 -30.16 6.43
C CYS A 564 -13.86 -29.57 5.21
N ALA A 565 -14.52 -29.64 4.04
CA ALA A 565 -14.04 -29.01 2.81
C ALA A 565 -14.51 -27.56 2.69
N LEU A 566 -13.63 -26.63 2.31
CA LEU A 566 -14.01 -25.30 1.83
C LEU A 566 -14.50 -25.44 0.40
N LEU A 567 -15.81 -25.65 0.24
CA LEU A 567 -16.42 -26.07 -1.01
C LEU A 567 -16.56 -24.93 -2.04
N GLY A 568 -16.60 -23.70 -1.56
CA GLY A 568 -16.80 -22.52 -2.37
C GLY A 568 -17.17 -21.32 -1.50
N GLY A 569 -17.49 -20.22 -2.16
CA GLY A 569 -17.88 -18.99 -1.49
C GLY A 569 -18.03 -17.84 -2.47
N GLU A 570 -18.36 -16.67 -1.94
CA GLU A 570 -18.53 -15.44 -2.69
C GLU A 570 -17.58 -14.36 -2.16
N THR A 571 -16.97 -13.61 -3.07
CA THR A 571 -16.19 -12.41 -2.72
C THR A 571 -16.75 -11.21 -3.45
N ALA A 572 -17.36 -10.29 -2.70
CA ALA A 572 -18.03 -9.11 -3.23
C ALA A 572 -17.29 -7.82 -2.86
N GLU A 573 -17.12 -6.94 -3.86
CA GLU A 573 -16.73 -5.55 -3.66
C GLU A 573 -18.00 -4.70 -3.73
N MET A 574 -18.36 -4.07 -2.61
CA MET A 574 -19.57 -3.28 -2.42
C MET A 574 -19.21 -1.87 -1.96
N PRO A 575 -18.70 -1.03 -2.89
CA PRO A 575 -18.44 0.37 -2.60
C PRO A 575 -19.74 1.05 -2.12
N ASP A 576 -19.58 2.09 -1.29
CA ASP A 576 -20.66 2.82 -0.59
C ASP A 576 -21.42 2.05 0.49
N MET A 577 -21.47 0.71 0.44
CA MET A 577 -22.06 -0.11 1.51
C MET A 577 -21.09 -0.29 2.68
N TYR A 578 -19.80 -0.50 2.37
CA TYR A 578 -18.72 -0.57 3.34
C TYR A 578 -17.67 0.53 3.07
N PRO A 579 -17.09 1.17 4.10
CA PRO A 579 -15.96 2.08 3.91
C PRO A 579 -14.73 1.36 3.31
N PRO A 580 -13.86 2.08 2.57
CA PRO A 580 -12.60 1.52 2.09
C PRO A 580 -11.75 0.96 3.24
N GLY A 581 -11.23 -0.25 3.07
CA GLY A 581 -10.43 -0.96 4.09
C GLY A 581 -11.26 -1.73 5.12
N GLU A 582 -12.60 -1.64 5.06
CA GLU A 582 -13.49 -2.45 5.89
C GLU A 582 -14.07 -3.64 5.11
N TYR A 583 -14.23 -4.75 5.82
CA TYR A 583 -14.86 -5.97 5.31
C TYR A 583 -15.73 -6.64 6.38
N ASP A 584 -16.65 -7.48 5.92
CA ASP A 584 -17.55 -8.31 6.70
C ASP A 584 -17.50 -9.76 6.21
N LEU A 585 -17.82 -10.70 7.11
CA LEU A 585 -17.71 -12.14 6.88
C LEU A 585 -18.94 -12.88 7.37
N ALA A 586 -19.50 -13.74 6.51
CA ALA A 586 -20.46 -14.75 6.88
C ALA A 586 -20.01 -16.13 6.40
N GLY A 587 -20.43 -17.16 7.13
CA GLY A 587 -20.01 -18.53 6.93
C GLY A 587 -21.20 -19.47 7.00
N PHE A 588 -21.13 -20.56 6.24
CA PHE A 588 -22.21 -21.54 6.13
C PHE A 588 -21.60 -22.93 6.26
N ALA A 589 -21.90 -23.62 7.35
CA ALA A 589 -21.46 -24.99 7.57
C ALA A 589 -22.60 -25.96 7.28
N VAL A 590 -22.30 -27.02 6.56
CA VAL A 590 -23.19 -28.17 6.38
C VAL A 590 -22.51 -29.41 6.94
N GLY A 591 -23.21 -30.10 7.84
CA GLY A 591 -22.76 -31.37 8.42
C GLY A 591 -23.79 -32.47 8.22
N ALA A 592 -23.37 -33.70 8.54
CA ALA A 592 -24.25 -34.86 8.51
C ALA A 592 -24.06 -35.77 9.71
N MET A 593 -25.16 -36.39 10.13
CA MET A 593 -25.20 -37.49 11.09
C MET A 593 -26.11 -38.60 10.57
N GLU A 594 -25.88 -39.83 11.00
CA GLU A 594 -26.90 -40.87 10.82
C GLU A 594 -28.13 -40.52 11.67
N ARG A 595 -29.32 -40.94 11.23
CA ARG A 595 -30.59 -40.58 11.87
C ARG A 595 -30.68 -40.97 13.35
N ASP A 596 -29.97 -42.02 13.77
CA ASP A 596 -29.92 -42.48 15.16
C ASP A 596 -28.88 -41.76 16.02
N GLN A 597 -28.08 -40.86 15.43
CA GLN A 597 -27.03 -40.07 16.09
C GLN A 597 -27.46 -38.61 16.38
N THR A 598 -28.73 -38.27 16.15
CA THR A 598 -29.24 -36.90 16.36
C THR A 598 -29.17 -36.49 17.83
N LEU A 599 -28.67 -35.29 18.08
CA LEU A 599 -28.75 -34.61 19.38
C LEU A 599 -29.66 -33.37 19.28
N PRO A 600 -30.24 -32.92 20.41
CA PRO A 600 -30.24 -33.55 21.74
C PRO A 600 -31.24 -34.72 21.87
N HIS A 601 -30.95 -35.66 22.77
CA HIS A 601 -31.86 -36.72 23.21
C HIS A 601 -32.73 -36.24 24.38
N LEU A 602 -33.68 -35.34 24.10
CA LEU A 602 -34.49 -34.67 25.13
C LEU A 602 -35.26 -35.64 26.04
N ASP A 603 -35.70 -36.77 25.49
CA ASP A 603 -36.41 -37.84 26.20
C ASP A 603 -35.55 -38.57 27.25
N ARG A 604 -34.22 -38.47 27.14
CA ARG A 604 -33.27 -39.14 28.04
C ARG A 604 -32.77 -38.24 29.16
N ILE A 605 -33.03 -36.94 29.09
CA ILE A 605 -32.54 -35.95 30.06
C ILE A 605 -33.44 -35.96 31.28
N THR A 606 -32.85 -36.15 32.46
CA THR A 606 -33.56 -36.25 33.73
C THR A 606 -32.91 -35.39 34.81
N GLU A 607 -33.68 -35.02 35.83
CA GLU A 607 -33.13 -34.38 37.02
C GLU A 607 -32.00 -35.22 37.63
N GLY A 608 -30.90 -34.57 38.03
CA GLY A 608 -29.70 -35.23 38.55
C GLY A 608 -28.61 -35.53 37.51
N ASP A 609 -28.91 -35.44 36.21
CA ASP A 609 -27.89 -35.57 35.17
C ASP A 609 -26.75 -34.55 35.37
N ALA A 610 -25.52 -34.98 35.12
CA ALA A 610 -24.35 -34.14 35.26
C ALA A 610 -24.16 -33.23 34.03
N VAL A 611 -23.70 -32.01 34.28
CA VAL A 611 -23.31 -31.04 33.24
C VAL A 611 -21.79 -30.96 33.20
N ILE A 612 -21.19 -31.30 32.05
CA ILE A 612 -19.75 -31.20 31.82
C ILE A 612 -19.45 -29.96 30.98
N GLY A 613 -18.63 -29.05 31.51
CA GLY A 613 -18.13 -27.88 30.78
C GLY A 613 -16.78 -28.16 30.15
N VAL A 614 -16.61 -27.85 28.87
CA VAL A 614 -15.34 -27.93 28.14
C VAL A 614 -14.75 -26.53 28.02
N ALA A 615 -13.45 -26.39 28.26
CA ALA A 615 -12.74 -25.11 28.30
C ALA A 615 -12.75 -24.38 26.95
N SER A 616 -12.95 -23.06 26.98
CA SER A 616 -12.71 -22.19 25.81
C SER A 616 -11.23 -21.80 25.69
N SER A 617 -10.83 -21.38 24.48
CA SER A 617 -9.52 -20.74 24.24
C SER A 617 -9.43 -19.31 24.78
N GLY A 618 -10.57 -18.70 25.12
CA GLY A 618 -10.72 -17.31 25.47
C GLY A 618 -12.16 -16.84 25.22
N LEU A 619 -12.31 -15.60 24.75
CA LEU A 619 -13.60 -15.12 24.28
C LEU A 619 -13.93 -15.74 22.92
N HIS A 620 -15.15 -16.23 22.77
CA HIS A 620 -15.70 -16.57 21.46
C HIS A 620 -16.16 -15.29 20.73
N SER A 621 -16.35 -15.35 19.41
CA SER A 621 -16.57 -14.17 18.55
C SER A 621 -17.74 -13.26 18.95
N ASN A 622 -18.77 -13.80 19.61
CA ASN A 622 -19.89 -13.02 20.11
C ASN A 622 -19.55 -12.21 21.39
N GLY A 623 -20.23 -11.07 21.59
CA GLY A 623 -20.00 -10.18 22.73
C GLY A 623 -18.93 -9.09 22.51
N PHE A 624 -18.25 -9.10 21.36
CA PHE A 624 -17.16 -8.15 21.07
C PHE A 624 -17.60 -6.69 20.93
N SER A 625 -18.88 -6.41 20.71
CA SER A 625 -19.41 -5.05 20.74
C SER A 625 -19.27 -4.44 22.14
N LEU A 626 -19.54 -5.24 23.18
CA LEU A 626 -19.34 -4.84 24.57
C LEU A 626 -17.84 -4.76 24.91
N VAL A 627 -17.04 -5.73 24.47
CA VAL A 627 -15.57 -5.70 24.67
C VAL A 627 -14.98 -4.42 24.11
N ARG A 628 -15.32 -4.03 22.87
CA ARG A 628 -14.86 -2.78 22.26
C ARG A 628 -15.27 -1.57 23.07
N LYS A 629 -16.51 -1.52 23.58
CA LYS A 629 -16.98 -0.44 24.46
C LYS A 629 -16.24 -0.40 25.79
N ILE A 630 -15.86 -1.55 26.33
CA ILE A 630 -15.02 -1.63 27.54
C ILE A 630 -13.62 -1.10 27.22
N VAL A 631 -12.99 -1.54 26.12
CA VAL A 631 -11.67 -1.04 25.70
C VAL A 631 -11.70 0.47 25.49
N GLU A 632 -12.71 1.00 24.79
CA GLU A 632 -12.92 2.44 24.55
C GLU A 632 -13.04 3.25 25.85
N LYS A 633 -13.64 2.66 26.90
CA LYS A 633 -13.77 3.29 28.22
C LYS A 633 -12.56 3.03 29.12
N SER A 634 -11.77 2.02 28.79
CA SER A 634 -10.62 1.58 29.58
C SER A 634 -9.40 2.44 29.34
N SER A 635 -8.38 2.18 30.14
CA SER A 635 -7.06 2.75 29.92
C SER A 635 -6.18 2.10 28.87
N LEU A 636 -6.64 1.00 28.27
CA LEU A 636 -5.83 0.19 27.37
C LEU A 636 -6.20 0.47 25.91
N ARG A 637 -5.19 0.44 25.03
CA ARG A 637 -5.34 0.33 23.57
C ARG A 637 -5.09 -1.13 23.19
N TYR A 638 -5.45 -1.53 21.97
CA TYR A 638 -5.15 -2.88 21.50
C TYR A 638 -3.64 -3.17 21.43
N SER A 639 -2.81 -2.14 21.24
CA SER A 639 -1.35 -2.27 21.30
C SER A 639 -0.77 -2.27 22.72
N SER A 640 -1.57 -2.00 23.75
CA SER A 640 -1.12 -2.06 25.14
C SER A 640 -0.83 -3.51 25.55
N PRO A 641 0.09 -3.75 26.51
CA PRO A 641 0.23 -5.07 27.13
C PRO A 641 -1.11 -5.58 27.67
N ALA A 642 -1.33 -6.88 27.58
CA ALA A 642 -2.52 -7.50 28.12
C ALA A 642 -2.67 -7.23 29.64
N PRO A 643 -3.90 -7.18 30.17
CA PRO A 643 -4.14 -7.00 31.60
C PRO A 643 -3.34 -8.01 32.45
N HIS A 644 -2.85 -7.56 33.61
CA HIS A 644 -1.94 -8.34 34.45
C HIS A 644 -2.45 -9.78 34.70
N GLY A 645 -1.59 -10.77 34.42
CA GLY A 645 -1.91 -12.19 34.55
C GLY A 645 -2.59 -12.82 33.33
N CYS A 646 -2.79 -12.08 32.23
CA CYS A 646 -3.32 -12.62 30.97
C CYS A 646 -2.22 -12.97 29.94
N GLY A 647 -0.94 -12.99 30.37
CA GLY A 647 0.22 -13.26 29.51
C GLY A 647 0.97 -12.01 29.05
N ASP A 648 2.05 -12.21 28.30
CA ASP A 648 2.99 -11.13 27.88
C ASP A 648 2.66 -10.52 26.51
N GLN A 649 1.56 -10.96 25.88
CA GLN A 649 1.10 -10.47 24.58
C GLN A 649 0.35 -9.12 24.69
N THR A 650 0.05 -8.50 23.55
CA THR A 650 -0.78 -7.29 23.52
C THR A 650 -2.24 -7.61 23.83
N LEU A 651 -3.02 -6.61 24.26
CA LEU A 651 -4.47 -6.76 24.45
C LEU A 651 -5.16 -7.17 23.15
N GLY A 652 -4.74 -6.60 22.01
CA GLY A 652 -5.23 -6.96 20.68
C GLY A 652 -4.99 -8.43 20.36
N ASP A 653 -3.78 -8.95 20.61
CA ASP A 653 -3.46 -10.37 20.42
C ASP A 653 -4.31 -11.29 21.29
N LEU A 654 -4.44 -10.93 22.58
CA LEU A 654 -5.27 -11.69 23.51
C LEU A 654 -6.73 -11.72 23.06
N LEU A 655 -7.29 -10.58 22.65
CA LEU A 655 -8.66 -10.48 22.18
C LEU A 655 -8.87 -11.16 20.82
N LEU A 656 -7.84 -11.24 19.98
CA LEU A 656 -7.87 -11.93 18.68
C LEU A 656 -7.51 -13.43 18.78
N THR A 657 -7.38 -13.97 19.99
CA THR A 657 -7.29 -15.42 20.21
C THR A 657 -8.49 -16.09 19.53
N PRO A 658 -8.27 -17.05 18.62
CA PRO A 658 -9.35 -17.61 17.82
C PRO A 658 -10.27 -18.50 18.65
N THR A 659 -11.55 -18.50 18.32
CA THR A 659 -12.57 -19.40 18.85
C THR A 659 -12.15 -20.85 18.63
N ARG A 660 -12.34 -21.69 19.66
CA ARG A 660 -11.95 -23.09 19.65
C ARG A 660 -12.90 -23.90 18.77
N ILE A 661 -12.36 -24.79 17.93
CA ILE A 661 -13.12 -25.74 17.12
C ILE A 661 -13.16 -27.08 17.85
N TYR A 662 -14.35 -27.60 18.16
CA TYR A 662 -14.52 -28.84 18.93
C TYR A 662 -14.92 -30.05 18.09
N SER A 663 -15.25 -29.87 16.81
CA SER A 663 -15.79 -30.95 15.96
C SER A 663 -14.89 -32.18 15.93
N HIS A 664 -13.58 -32.01 15.78
CA HIS A 664 -12.66 -33.16 15.72
C HIS A 664 -12.49 -33.86 17.07
N SER A 665 -12.40 -33.10 18.16
CA SER A 665 -12.13 -33.65 19.50
C SER A 665 -13.37 -34.26 20.16
N LEU A 666 -14.54 -33.63 20.01
CA LEU A 666 -15.75 -34.04 20.73
C LEU A 666 -16.67 -34.96 19.93
N LEU A 667 -16.64 -34.95 18.59
CA LEU A 667 -17.52 -35.81 17.79
C LEU A 667 -17.43 -37.32 18.14
N PRO A 668 -16.25 -37.92 18.38
CA PRO A 668 -16.17 -39.32 18.84
C PRO A 668 -16.89 -39.57 20.17
N ILE A 669 -16.88 -38.57 21.06
CA ILE A 669 -17.50 -38.63 22.38
C ILE A 669 -19.02 -38.48 22.26
N LEU A 670 -19.48 -37.56 21.41
CA LEU A 670 -20.91 -37.39 21.10
C LEU A 670 -21.48 -38.68 20.48
N ARG A 671 -20.72 -39.33 19.59
CA ARG A 671 -21.10 -40.62 18.96
C ARG A 671 -21.01 -41.83 19.88
N SER A 672 -20.53 -41.69 21.12
CA SER A 672 -20.41 -42.82 22.06
C SER A 672 -21.75 -43.32 22.62
N GLY A 673 -22.84 -42.57 22.40
CA GLY A 673 -24.16 -42.84 22.97
C GLY A 673 -24.31 -42.48 24.46
N ARG A 674 -23.26 -41.96 25.09
CA ARG A 674 -23.26 -41.54 26.51
C ARG A 674 -23.66 -40.09 26.73
N VAL A 675 -23.60 -39.27 25.69
CA VAL A 675 -23.95 -37.84 25.73
C VAL A 675 -25.41 -37.67 25.34
N LYS A 676 -26.17 -36.98 26.18
CA LYS A 676 -27.60 -36.71 25.97
C LYS A 676 -27.81 -35.39 25.22
N ALA A 677 -26.97 -34.40 25.46
CA ALA A 677 -27.03 -33.11 24.78
C ALA A 677 -25.65 -32.44 24.73
N PHE A 678 -25.46 -31.55 23.75
CA PHE A 678 -24.29 -30.69 23.58
C PHE A 678 -24.75 -29.27 23.26
N ALA A 679 -24.27 -28.27 24.00
CA ALA A 679 -24.46 -26.86 23.71
C ALA A 679 -23.12 -26.19 23.41
N HIS A 680 -23.03 -25.49 22.29
CA HIS A 680 -21.95 -24.55 22.02
C HIS A 680 -22.22 -23.24 22.77
N ILE A 681 -21.26 -22.77 23.57
CA ILE A 681 -21.43 -21.55 24.36
C ILE A 681 -20.86 -20.37 23.58
N THR A 682 -21.74 -19.54 23.04
CA THR A 682 -21.40 -18.39 22.19
C THR A 682 -22.25 -17.16 22.56
N GLY A 683 -22.97 -16.54 21.61
CA GLY A 683 -23.89 -15.44 21.87
C GLY A 683 -25.02 -15.90 22.79
N GLY A 684 -25.38 -15.08 23.78
CA GLY A 684 -26.30 -15.48 24.85
C GLY A 684 -25.64 -16.29 25.98
N GLY A 685 -24.33 -16.58 25.87
CA GLY A 685 -23.50 -17.05 26.97
C GLY A 685 -23.99 -18.37 27.58
N LEU A 686 -23.79 -18.53 28.88
CA LEU A 686 -24.26 -19.68 29.64
C LEU A 686 -25.80 -19.69 29.76
N LEU A 687 -26.41 -18.51 29.87
CA LEU A 687 -27.82 -18.38 30.21
C LEU A 687 -28.77 -18.75 29.07
N GLU A 688 -28.39 -18.48 27.81
CA GLU A 688 -29.29 -18.70 26.68
C GLU A 688 -28.92 -19.93 25.83
N ASN A 689 -27.67 -20.41 25.86
CA ASN A 689 -27.25 -21.54 25.03
C ASN A 689 -27.59 -22.90 25.64
N ILE A 690 -27.37 -23.08 26.95
CA ILE A 690 -27.65 -24.35 27.63
C ILE A 690 -29.14 -24.73 27.57
N PRO A 691 -30.11 -23.80 27.77
CA PRO A 691 -31.54 -24.13 27.68
C PRO A 691 -31.99 -24.62 26.30
N ARG A 692 -31.27 -24.28 25.21
CA ARG A 692 -31.64 -24.71 23.85
C ARG A 692 -31.58 -26.22 23.64
N VAL A 693 -30.92 -26.93 24.55
CA VAL A 693 -30.71 -28.38 24.47
C VAL A 693 -31.33 -29.16 25.63
N LEU A 694 -32.23 -28.52 26.39
CA LEU A 694 -32.94 -29.09 27.52
C LEU A 694 -34.46 -29.13 27.25
N PRO A 695 -35.20 -30.06 27.89
CA PRO A 695 -36.66 -29.96 28.01
C PRO A 695 -37.07 -28.66 28.72
N ALA A 696 -38.26 -28.12 28.41
CA ALA A 696 -38.70 -26.83 28.91
C ALA A 696 -38.91 -26.80 30.44
N GLU A 697 -39.13 -27.96 31.04
CA GLU A 697 -39.43 -28.24 32.44
C GLU A 697 -38.17 -28.48 33.27
N LEU A 698 -37.00 -28.51 32.62
CA LEU A 698 -35.69 -28.73 33.23
C LEU A 698 -34.81 -27.50 33.04
N GLY A 699 -33.92 -27.30 34.00
CA GLY A 699 -32.88 -26.28 33.98
C GLY A 699 -31.57 -26.85 34.48
N VAL A 700 -30.57 -26.00 34.66
CA VAL A 700 -29.27 -26.39 35.22
C VAL A 700 -28.87 -25.47 36.36
N GLU A 701 -28.24 -26.07 37.36
CA GLU A 701 -27.53 -25.35 38.40
C GLU A 701 -26.03 -25.59 38.21
N LEU A 702 -25.29 -24.52 37.93
CA LEU A 702 -23.85 -24.52 37.69
C LEU A 702 -23.12 -23.90 38.89
N ASP A 703 -21.89 -24.32 39.14
CA ASP A 703 -21.03 -23.74 40.19
C ASP A 703 -19.67 -23.32 39.63
N ALA A 704 -19.43 -22.00 39.54
CA ALA A 704 -18.22 -21.43 38.95
C ALA A 704 -16.93 -21.83 39.66
N GLN A 705 -16.99 -22.30 40.92
CA GLN A 705 -15.81 -22.77 41.64
C GLN A 705 -15.25 -24.09 41.08
N THR A 706 -16.00 -24.78 40.21
CA THR A 706 -15.64 -26.09 39.68
C THR A 706 -14.83 -26.04 38.38
N TRP A 707 -14.74 -24.88 37.71
CA TRP A 707 -13.95 -24.72 36.48
C TRP A 707 -13.03 -23.50 36.53
N ARG A 708 -12.04 -23.49 35.62
CA ARG A 708 -11.11 -22.37 35.52
C ARG A 708 -11.69 -21.25 34.65
N VAL A 709 -12.03 -20.12 35.27
CA VAL A 709 -12.40 -18.89 34.54
C VAL A 709 -11.14 -18.10 34.15
N PRO A 710 -10.84 -17.87 32.85
CA PRO A 710 -9.69 -17.09 32.42
C PRO A 710 -9.68 -15.65 32.95
N ARG A 711 -8.49 -15.11 33.26
CA ARG A 711 -8.34 -13.78 33.88
C ARG A 711 -8.84 -12.61 33.04
N ILE A 712 -8.97 -12.78 31.72
CA ILE A 712 -9.55 -11.75 30.85
C ILE A 712 -11.00 -11.41 31.26
N PHE A 713 -11.77 -12.40 31.76
CA PHE A 713 -13.13 -12.16 32.25
C PHE A 713 -13.13 -11.34 33.56
N SER A 714 -12.12 -11.50 34.42
CA SER A 714 -11.92 -10.65 35.60
C SER A 714 -11.67 -9.20 35.21
N TRP A 715 -10.87 -8.98 34.17
CA TRP A 715 -10.65 -7.63 33.66
C TRP A 715 -11.93 -7.04 33.03
N LEU A 716 -12.63 -7.79 32.18
CA LEU A 716 -13.88 -7.33 31.55
C LEU A 716 -14.96 -6.99 32.59
N GLN A 717 -15.14 -7.85 33.59
CA GLN A 717 -16.10 -7.63 34.67
C GLN A 717 -15.78 -6.35 35.44
N LYS A 718 -14.52 -6.17 35.83
CA LYS A 718 -14.06 -5.02 36.62
C LYS A 718 -14.10 -3.73 35.83
N GLU A 719 -13.53 -3.72 34.63
CA GLU A 719 -13.42 -2.51 33.80
C GLU A 719 -14.78 -2.10 33.24
N GLY A 720 -15.58 -3.07 32.82
CA GLY A 720 -16.94 -2.86 32.31
C GLY A 720 -18.00 -2.64 33.40
N HIS A 721 -17.67 -2.86 34.68
CA HIS A 721 -18.62 -2.86 35.79
C HIS A 721 -19.84 -3.77 35.54
N LEU A 722 -19.57 -4.95 34.98
CA LEU A 722 -20.62 -5.86 34.52
C LEU A 722 -21.22 -6.64 35.71
N SER A 723 -22.55 -6.77 35.69
CA SER A 723 -23.28 -7.62 36.63
C SER A 723 -23.02 -9.10 36.37
N GLU A 724 -23.35 -9.95 37.33
CA GLU A 724 -23.26 -11.41 37.18
C GLU A 724 -24.08 -11.93 35.99
N GLU A 725 -25.32 -11.46 35.89
CA GLU A 725 -26.22 -11.80 34.80
C GLU A 725 -25.67 -11.36 33.45
N GLU A 726 -25.13 -10.14 33.34
CA GLU A 726 -24.53 -9.64 32.10
C GLU A 726 -23.29 -10.43 31.70
N MET A 727 -22.44 -10.81 32.66
CA MET A 727 -21.29 -11.68 32.40
C MET A 727 -21.74 -13.04 31.86
N ALA A 728 -22.71 -13.68 32.52
CA ALA A 728 -23.18 -15.01 32.16
C ALA A 728 -24.01 -15.03 30.86
N ARG A 729 -24.70 -13.94 30.52
CA ARG A 729 -25.47 -13.78 29.28
C ARG A 729 -24.60 -13.40 28.08
N THR A 730 -23.60 -12.55 28.28
CA THR A 730 -22.83 -12.03 27.14
C THR A 730 -21.61 -12.87 26.82
N PHE A 731 -21.02 -13.52 27.82
CA PHE A 731 -19.76 -14.24 27.68
C PHE A 731 -19.87 -15.72 28.04
N ASN A 732 -18.91 -16.49 27.53
CA ASN A 732 -18.77 -17.91 27.80
C ASN A 732 -18.12 -18.22 29.17
N CYS A 733 -17.55 -17.20 29.83
CA CYS A 733 -16.89 -17.28 31.14
C CYS A 733 -15.91 -18.46 31.29
N GLY A 734 -15.21 -18.82 30.20
CA GLY A 734 -14.23 -19.91 30.18
C GLY A 734 -14.77 -21.28 29.77
N VAL A 735 -16.09 -21.44 29.63
CA VAL A 735 -16.73 -22.68 29.16
C VAL A 735 -17.11 -22.50 27.71
N GLY A 736 -16.43 -23.17 26.78
CA GLY A 736 -16.73 -23.08 25.35
C GLY A 736 -17.82 -24.02 24.87
N ALA A 737 -18.06 -25.13 25.58
CA ALA A 737 -19.15 -26.05 25.31
C ALA A 737 -19.66 -26.71 26.61
N ALA A 738 -20.92 -27.14 26.63
CA ALA A 738 -21.53 -27.86 27.74
C ALA A 738 -22.19 -29.15 27.27
N LEU A 739 -21.92 -30.27 27.95
CA LEU A 739 -22.50 -31.59 27.67
C LEU A 739 -23.40 -32.01 28.83
N VAL A 740 -24.53 -32.65 28.52
CA VAL A 740 -25.39 -33.30 29.52
C VAL A 740 -25.21 -34.81 29.42
N VAL A 741 -24.92 -35.45 30.55
CA VAL A 741 -24.66 -36.89 30.65
C VAL A 741 -25.33 -37.46 31.90
N SER A 742 -25.59 -38.77 31.92
CA SER A 742 -26.02 -39.42 33.16
C SER A 742 -24.93 -39.29 34.24
N GLU A 743 -25.34 -39.14 35.50
CA GLU A 743 -24.42 -38.97 36.64
C GLU A 743 -23.38 -40.11 36.71
N ASP A 744 -23.79 -41.35 36.49
CA ASP A 744 -22.92 -42.54 36.51
C ASP A 744 -21.91 -42.60 35.35
N GLN A 745 -22.14 -41.85 34.28
CA GLN A 745 -21.27 -41.79 33.10
C GLN A 745 -20.32 -40.58 33.13
N ALA A 746 -20.52 -39.62 34.04
CA ALA A 746 -19.83 -38.34 34.04
C ALA A 746 -18.29 -38.47 34.08
N THR A 747 -17.75 -39.29 34.99
CA THR A 747 -16.31 -39.50 35.12
C THR A 747 -15.69 -40.10 33.87
N GLN A 748 -16.39 -41.05 33.23
CA GLN A 748 -15.88 -41.71 32.04
C GLN A 748 -15.89 -40.78 30.82
N VAL A 749 -16.94 -39.97 30.66
CA VAL A 749 -17.00 -38.97 29.59
C VAL A 749 -15.92 -37.91 29.78
N LEU A 750 -15.70 -37.46 31.02
CA LEU A 750 -14.63 -36.51 31.35
C LEU A 750 -13.24 -37.04 30.95
N GLN A 751 -12.92 -38.28 31.33
CA GLN A 751 -11.66 -38.93 30.93
C GLN A 751 -11.50 -39.04 29.41
N ASN A 752 -12.59 -39.30 28.69
CA ASN A 752 -12.54 -39.36 27.23
C ASN A 752 -12.25 -37.98 26.62
N ILE A 753 -12.81 -36.90 27.18
CA ILE A 753 -12.54 -35.52 26.74
C ILE A 753 -11.05 -35.18 26.94
N GLU A 754 -10.50 -35.54 28.09
CA GLU A 754 -9.08 -35.35 28.41
C GLU A 754 -8.15 -36.14 27.48
N GLN A 755 -8.53 -37.37 27.10
CA GLN A 755 -7.78 -38.18 26.13
C GLN A 755 -7.70 -37.51 24.75
N HIS A 756 -8.72 -36.73 24.38
CA HIS A 756 -8.74 -35.89 23.18
C HIS A 756 -8.08 -34.52 23.36
N LYS A 757 -7.32 -34.33 24.47
CA LYS A 757 -6.55 -33.12 24.81
C LYS A 757 -7.41 -31.86 24.99
N GLU A 758 -8.65 -32.01 25.43
CA GLU A 758 -9.48 -30.89 25.86
C GLU A 758 -9.53 -30.85 27.39
N GLU A 759 -9.53 -29.64 27.95
CA GLU A 759 -9.70 -29.41 29.39
C GLU A 759 -11.20 -29.34 29.69
N ALA A 760 -11.69 -30.05 30.71
CA ALA A 760 -13.11 -30.10 31.03
C ALA A 760 -13.35 -30.38 32.52
N TRP A 761 -14.56 -30.10 32.99
CA TRP A 761 -14.97 -30.26 34.39
C TRP A 761 -16.45 -30.64 34.49
N VAL A 762 -16.83 -31.33 35.56
CA VAL A 762 -18.24 -31.41 35.95
C VAL A 762 -18.61 -30.08 36.61
N ILE A 763 -19.39 -29.27 35.90
CA ILE A 763 -19.66 -27.87 36.27
C ILE A 763 -21.00 -27.67 36.98
N GLY A 764 -21.85 -28.70 37.01
CA GLY A 764 -23.18 -28.59 37.56
C GLY A 764 -24.04 -29.81 37.30
N LYS A 765 -25.35 -29.63 37.50
CA LYS A 765 -26.35 -30.68 37.31
C LYS A 765 -27.67 -30.15 36.76
N VAL A 766 -28.43 -31.03 36.14
CA VAL A 766 -29.81 -30.78 35.68
C VAL A 766 -30.75 -30.79 36.89
N VAL A 767 -31.66 -29.81 36.95
CA VAL A 767 -32.63 -29.61 38.03
C VAL A 767 -34.02 -29.37 37.44
N ALA A 768 -35.08 -29.61 38.22
CA ALA A 768 -36.42 -29.20 37.83
C ALA A 768 -36.53 -27.67 37.70
N CYS A 769 -37.19 -27.18 36.65
CA CYS A 769 -37.40 -25.76 36.38
C CYS A 769 -38.90 -25.44 36.35
N PRO A 770 -39.49 -24.94 37.47
CA PRO A 770 -40.87 -24.49 37.50
C PRO A 770 -41.13 -23.34 36.52
N GLU A 771 -42.34 -23.26 35.98
CA GLU A 771 -42.76 -22.21 35.04
C GLU A 771 -42.43 -20.80 35.59
N GLY A 772 -41.72 -20.00 34.80
CA GLY A 772 -41.27 -18.64 35.18
C GLY A 772 -39.96 -18.57 35.97
N SER A 773 -39.33 -19.70 36.31
CA SER A 773 -37.99 -19.73 36.91
C SER A 773 -36.89 -19.61 35.84
N PRO A 774 -35.70 -19.09 36.18
CA PRO A 774 -34.58 -19.07 35.24
C PRO A 774 -34.06 -20.49 34.97
N HIS A 775 -33.97 -20.88 33.70
CA HIS A 775 -33.46 -22.19 33.28
C HIS A 775 -31.99 -22.43 33.61
N VAL A 776 -31.20 -21.38 33.87
CA VAL A 776 -29.80 -21.49 34.26
C VAL A 776 -29.55 -20.66 35.50
N LYS A 777 -29.04 -21.32 36.55
CA LYS A 777 -28.55 -20.65 37.75
C LYS A 777 -27.06 -20.91 37.90
N VAL A 778 -26.25 -19.86 37.83
CA VAL A 778 -24.81 -19.95 38.07
C VAL A 778 -24.52 -19.48 39.50
N LYS A 779 -23.88 -20.34 40.29
CA LYS A 779 -23.42 -20.02 41.65
C LYS A 779 -21.98 -19.54 41.62
N HIS A 780 -21.66 -18.63 42.55
CA HIS A 780 -20.30 -18.16 42.84
C HIS A 780 -19.54 -17.57 41.63
N LEU A 781 -20.24 -17.10 40.59
CA LEU A 781 -19.58 -16.64 39.36
C LEU A 781 -18.73 -15.39 39.61
N ILE A 782 -19.34 -14.34 40.20
CA ILE A 782 -18.61 -13.10 40.49
C ILE A 782 -17.51 -13.33 41.52
N GLU A 783 -17.74 -14.15 42.54
CA GLU A 783 -16.73 -14.50 43.54
C GLU A 783 -15.50 -15.15 42.88
N THR A 784 -15.71 -16.12 42.00
CA THR A 784 -14.64 -16.80 41.26
C THR A 784 -13.90 -15.84 40.33
N ILE A 785 -14.64 -14.99 39.60
CA ILE A 785 -14.08 -13.97 38.71
C ILE A 785 -13.22 -12.97 39.50
N GLN A 786 -13.65 -12.56 40.70
CA GLN A 786 -12.93 -11.61 41.54
C GLN A 786 -11.75 -12.24 42.28
N MET A 787 -11.85 -13.49 42.73
CA MET A 787 -10.75 -14.23 43.38
C MET A 787 -9.57 -14.42 42.44
N ASN A 788 -9.82 -14.71 41.16
CA ASN A 788 -8.77 -14.76 40.14
C ASN A 788 -8.08 -13.40 39.90
N GLY A 789 -8.71 -12.30 40.31
CA GLY A 789 -8.15 -10.94 40.27
C GLY A 789 -7.50 -10.47 41.59
N SER A 790 -7.66 -11.19 42.71
CA SER A 790 -7.40 -10.66 44.06
C SER A 790 -6.08 -11.11 44.74
N VAL A 791 -5.13 -11.73 44.03
CA VAL A 791 -3.75 -11.98 44.54
C VAL A 791 -2.92 -10.67 44.66
N LEU A 792 -3.56 -9.55 44.94
CA LEU A 792 -2.96 -8.22 45.06
C LEU A 792 -2.83 -7.73 46.52
N LYS A 793 -3.23 -8.51 47.52
CA LYS A 793 -3.04 -8.13 48.94
C LYS A 793 -2.86 -9.36 49.83
N ASN A 794 -1.62 -9.79 50.07
CA ASN A 794 -1.10 -10.23 51.38
C ASN A 794 0.25 -10.96 51.21
N SER A 795 1.34 -10.27 51.51
CA SER A 795 2.59 -10.91 51.91
C SER A 795 3.31 -10.02 52.93
N ALA A 796 2.96 -10.22 54.21
CA ALA A 796 3.83 -9.89 55.33
C ALA A 796 4.59 -11.17 55.75
N PRO A 797 5.85 -11.10 56.19
CA PRO A 797 6.74 -12.25 56.22
C PRO A 797 6.75 -12.94 57.60
N LEU A 798 6.73 -14.27 57.59
CA LEU A 798 7.14 -15.10 58.72
C LEU A 798 8.13 -16.16 58.23
N GLY A 799 9.41 -15.86 58.43
CA GLY A 799 10.34 -16.72 59.17
C GLY A 799 10.87 -18.01 58.54
N ASN A 800 12.20 -17.98 58.29
CA ASN A 800 13.18 -19.08 58.33
C ASN A 800 13.13 -20.07 57.15
N GLY A 801 14.16 -20.24 56.33
CA GLY A 801 15.55 -19.79 56.39
C GLY A 801 16.44 -20.91 55.87
N VAL A 802 17.00 -20.77 54.66
CA VAL A 802 18.31 -21.29 54.26
C VAL A 802 18.85 -20.34 53.19
N GLN A 803 19.92 -19.63 53.54
CA GLN A 803 20.74 -18.85 52.62
C GLN A 803 21.62 -19.80 51.80
N LEU A 804 21.81 -19.50 50.51
CA LEU A 804 23.11 -19.57 49.82
C LEU A 804 23.06 -18.66 48.57
N GLU A 805 23.60 -17.44 48.78
CA GLU A 805 24.40 -16.56 47.90
C GLU A 805 24.16 -16.58 46.36
N ASN A 806 23.57 -15.53 45.78
CA ASN A 806 24.11 -14.21 45.39
C ASN A 806 24.66 -14.14 43.95
N GLY A 807 23.91 -13.46 43.08
CA GLY A 807 24.29 -13.10 41.71
C GLY A 807 23.37 -12.03 41.10
N ALA A 808 23.41 -10.82 41.67
CA ALA A 808 23.04 -9.51 41.09
C ALA A 808 21.80 -9.42 40.14
N GLN A 809 20.61 -9.25 40.72
CA GLN A 809 19.49 -8.59 40.03
C GLN A 809 19.51 -7.08 40.29
N LYS A 810 19.67 -6.30 39.22
CA LYS A 810 19.46 -4.85 39.22
C LYS A 810 17.96 -4.56 39.36
N ASN A 811 17.61 -3.79 40.39
CA ASN A 811 16.34 -3.10 40.53
C ASN A 811 15.97 -2.34 39.24
N GLN A 812 14.82 -2.68 38.65
CA GLN A 812 14.08 -1.74 37.80
C GLN A 812 12.70 -1.53 38.42
N SER A 813 12.62 -0.44 39.20
CA SER A 813 11.36 0.22 39.54
C SER A 813 10.65 0.65 38.24
N THR A 814 9.48 0.11 37.95
CA THR A 814 8.60 0.60 36.88
C THR A 814 7.97 1.92 37.30
N VAL A 815 8.66 3.02 37.02
CA VAL A 815 8.11 4.38 37.08
C VAL A 815 7.14 4.53 35.91
N GLN A 816 5.84 4.75 36.16
CA GLN A 816 4.94 5.21 35.09
C GLN A 816 5.47 6.54 34.54
N PRO A 817 5.56 6.73 33.21
CA PRO A 817 6.00 8.00 32.65
C PRO A 817 5.01 9.10 33.06
N LYS A 818 5.54 10.18 33.64
CA LYS A 818 4.76 11.34 34.10
C LYS A 818 4.15 12.04 32.89
N LYS A 819 2.82 12.09 32.80
CA LYS A 819 2.11 12.83 31.72
C LYS A 819 2.52 14.31 31.73
N ALA A 820 2.75 14.88 30.55
CA ALA A 820 3.01 16.30 30.37
C ALA A 820 1.78 17.11 30.77
N ARG A 821 1.98 18.13 31.60
CA ARG A 821 0.93 19.03 32.09
C ARG A 821 0.67 20.10 31.05
N VAL A 822 -0.52 20.13 30.48
CA VAL A 822 -0.89 21.00 29.37
C VAL A 822 -1.77 22.15 29.84
N ALA A 823 -1.44 23.38 29.46
CA ALA A 823 -2.35 24.51 29.55
C ALA A 823 -2.88 24.88 28.16
N VAL A 824 -4.18 25.13 28.05
CA VAL A 824 -4.81 25.53 26.78
C VAL A 824 -5.28 26.97 26.86
N LEU A 825 -4.83 27.81 25.92
CA LEU A 825 -5.21 29.22 25.81
C LEU A 825 -6.29 29.36 24.72
N ILE A 826 -7.38 30.06 25.03
CA ILE A 826 -8.55 30.22 24.15
C ILE A 826 -9.06 31.67 24.11
N SER A 827 -9.82 32.03 23.05
CA SER A 827 -10.51 33.32 22.93
C SER A 827 -11.99 33.23 22.53
N GLY A 828 -12.54 32.03 22.34
CA GLY A 828 -13.84 31.83 21.70
C GLY A 828 -14.57 30.54 22.08
N THR A 829 -15.20 29.90 21.10
CA THR A 829 -16.14 28.77 21.28
C THR A 829 -15.50 27.49 21.79
N GLY A 830 -14.17 27.34 21.68
CA GLY A 830 -13.42 26.20 22.19
C GLY A 830 -13.75 24.88 21.48
N SER A 831 -13.91 24.85 20.16
CA SER A 831 -14.07 23.59 19.42
C SER A 831 -12.78 22.77 19.45
N ASN A 832 -11.64 23.40 19.16
CA ASN A 832 -10.31 22.79 19.29
C ASN A 832 -9.99 22.39 20.75
N LEU A 833 -10.45 23.19 21.73
CA LEU A 833 -10.34 22.81 23.14
C LEU A 833 -11.11 21.51 23.43
N GLN A 834 -12.32 21.34 22.89
CA GLN A 834 -13.09 20.10 23.09
C GLN A 834 -12.33 18.89 22.54
N ALA A 835 -11.78 18.99 21.33
CA ALA A 835 -10.97 17.92 20.74
C ALA A 835 -9.74 17.57 21.60
N LEU A 836 -9.05 18.58 22.15
CA LEU A 836 -7.94 18.36 23.08
C LEU A 836 -8.39 17.73 24.40
N ILE A 837 -9.54 18.14 24.95
CA ILE A 837 -10.11 17.54 26.17
C ILE A 837 -10.42 16.05 25.93
N ASP A 838 -11.08 15.75 24.82
CA ASP A 838 -11.50 14.38 24.51
C ASP A 838 -10.26 13.48 24.32
N SER A 839 -9.24 13.96 23.62
CA SER A 839 -7.99 13.22 23.41
C SER A 839 -7.14 13.08 24.67
N THR A 840 -7.00 14.12 25.50
CA THR A 840 -6.16 14.05 26.71
C THR A 840 -6.80 13.26 27.85
N ARG A 841 -8.10 12.97 27.75
CA ARG A 841 -8.81 12.04 28.61
C ARG A 841 -8.57 10.58 28.24
N GLU A 842 -8.04 10.31 27.05
CA GLU A 842 -7.60 8.96 26.70
C GLU A 842 -6.49 8.53 27.66
N PRO A 843 -6.56 7.32 28.24
CA PRO A 843 -5.61 7.03 29.33
C PRO A 843 -4.17 6.81 28.86
N ASN A 844 -3.98 6.46 27.58
CA ASN A 844 -2.67 6.40 26.92
C ASN A 844 -2.20 7.76 26.39
N SER A 845 -2.95 8.85 26.60
CA SER A 845 -2.46 10.19 26.33
C SER A 845 -1.25 10.48 27.20
N SER A 846 -0.15 10.88 26.58
CA SER A 846 1.05 11.40 27.22
C SER A 846 0.84 12.81 27.77
N ALA A 847 -0.29 13.45 27.42
CA ALA A 847 -0.70 14.77 27.87
C ALA A 847 -1.87 14.74 28.88
N HIS A 848 -1.89 15.71 29.79
CA HIS A 848 -3.01 15.95 30.72
C HIS A 848 -3.27 17.46 30.84
N ILE A 849 -4.49 17.91 30.49
CA ILE A 849 -4.84 19.34 30.60
C ILE A 849 -5.06 19.71 32.07
N VAL A 850 -4.20 20.60 32.58
CA VAL A 850 -4.23 21.07 33.97
C VAL A 850 -4.90 22.44 34.12
N LEU A 851 -5.03 23.19 33.02
CA LEU A 851 -5.48 24.58 33.06
C LEU A 851 -6.03 25.03 31.70
N VAL A 852 -7.11 25.79 31.72
CA VAL A 852 -7.59 26.56 30.56
C VAL A 852 -7.58 28.06 30.88
N ILE A 853 -6.85 28.86 30.10
CA ILE A 853 -6.80 30.32 30.23
C ILE A 853 -7.58 30.95 29.08
N SER A 854 -8.51 31.85 29.40
CA SER A 854 -9.19 32.70 28.40
C SER A 854 -8.80 34.15 28.57
N ASN A 855 -8.56 34.85 27.46
CA ASN A 855 -8.34 36.30 27.46
C ASN A 855 -9.66 37.12 27.46
N LYS A 856 -10.81 36.43 27.42
CA LYS A 856 -12.15 37.00 27.47
C LYS A 856 -13.00 36.29 28.52
N ALA A 857 -13.75 37.05 29.30
CA ALA A 857 -14.77 36.48 30.20
C ALA A 857 -15.95 35.91 29.39
N ALA A 858 -16.68 34.95 29.98
CA ALA A 858 -17.95 34.42 29.46
C ALA A 858 -17.90 33.89 28.01
N VAL A 859 -16.83 33.16 27.66
CA VAL A 859 -16.75 32.43 26.36
C VAL A 859 -17.15 30.97 26.55
N ALA A 860 -17.85 30.39 25.57
CA ALA A 860 -18.35 29.01 25.64
C ALA A 860 -17.25 27.95 25.85
N GLY A 861 -15.99 28.25 25.49
CA GLY A 861 -14.86 27.38 25.79
C GLY A 861 -14.57 27.22 27.29
N LEU A 862 -14.88 28.23 28.11
CA LEU A 862 -14.74 28.12 29.58
C LEU A 862 -15.77 27.16 30.16
N ASP A 863 -17.03 27.23 29.69
CA ASP A 863 -18.09 26.30 30.13
C ASP A 863 -17.74 24.85 29.79
N LYS A 864 -17.10 24.61 28.64
CA LYS A 864 -16.61 23.28 28.24
C LYS A 864 -15.51 22.78 29.17
N ALA A 865 -14.56 23.64 29.54
CA ALA A 865 -13.49 23.29 30.48
C ALA A 865 -14.05 22.98 31.88
N GLU A 866 -15.02 23.77 32.35
CA GLU A 866 -15.66 23.58 33.65
C GLU A 866 -16.48 22.28 33.69
N ARG A 867 -17.28 21.98 32.66
CA ARG A 867 -17.95 20.67 32.51
C ARG A 867 -16.95 19.52 32.45
N ALA A 868 -15.74 19.80 31.98
CA ALA A 868 -14.68 18.82 31.92
C ALA A 868 -13.91 18.66 33.25
N GLY A 869 -14.24 19.43 34.30
CA GLY A 869 -13.55 19.44 35.58
C GLY A 869 -12.16 20.06 35.53
N ILE A 870 -11.87 20.86 34.49
CA ILE A 870 -10.56 21.48 34.28
C ILE A 870 -10.58 22.89 34.89
N PRO A 871 -9.60 23.24 35.75
CA PRO A 871 -9.48 24.59 36.29
C PRO A 871 -9.40 25.65 35.18
N THR A 872 -10.14 26.75 35.36
CA THR A 872 -10.14 27.86 34.42
C THR A 872 -9.62 29.15 35.04
N ARG A 873 -9.04 30.02 34.21
CA ARG A 873 -8.61 31.38 34.57
C ARG A 873 -8.98 32.36 33.46
N VAL A 874 -9.49 33.52 33.85
CA VAL A 874 -9.77 34.62 32.92
C VAL A 874 -8.76 35.73 33.18
N ILE A 875 -7.93 36.03 32.18
CA ILE A 875 -6.93 37.10 32.24
C ILE A 875 -7.24 38.09 31.13
N ASN A 876 -7.91 39.18 31.47
CA ASN A 876 -8.31 40.15 30.45
C ASN A 876 -7.10 41.02 30.05
N HIS A 877 -6.65 40.87 28.80
CA HIS A 877 -5.56 41.69 28.24
C HIS A 877 -5.79 43.21 28.34
N LYS A 878 -7.04 43.68 28.43
CA LYS A 878 -7.36 45.11 28.60
C LYS A 878 -7.01 45.65 30.00
N SER A 879 -6.75 44.77 30.97
CA SER A 879 -6.40 45.14 32.34
C SER A 879 -4.92 45.47 32.53
N TYR A 880 -4.11 45.35 31.48
CA TYR A 880 -2.65 45.52 31.53
C TYR A 880 -2.21 46.65 30.59
N LYS A 881 -1.15 47.36 30.99
CA LYS A 881 -0.67 48.56 30.27
C LYS A 881 0.16 48.20 29.04
N SER A 882 0.83 47.07 29.07
CA SER A 882 1.64 46.54 27.97
C SER A 882 1.30 45.07 27.68
N ARG A 883 1.77 44.57 26.53
CA ARG A 883 1.64 43.15 26.16
C ARG A 883 2.49 42.28 27.08
N GLU A 884 3.67 42.78 27.43
CA GLU A 884 4.63 42.13 28.32
C GLU A 884 4.05 41.96 29.73
N ASP A 885 3.32 42.96 30.25
CA ASP A 885 2.63 42.86 31.54
C ASP A 885 1.53 41.80 31.51
N PHE A 886 0.77 41.72 30.40
CA PHE A 886 -0.26 40.71 30.20
C PHE A 886 0.33 39.30 30.11
N ASP A 887 1.37 39.11 29.31
CA ASP A 887 2.03 37.82 29.13
C ASP A 887 2.73 37.36 30.42
N THR A 888 3.27 38.29 31.21
CA THR A 888 3.82 38.00 32.54
C THR A 888 2.75 37.47 33.49
N ALA A 889 1.54 38.05 33.47
CA ALA A 889 0.44 37.54 34.27
C ALA A 889 -0.05 36.16 33.79
N VAL A 890 -0.09 35.92 32.47
CA VAL A 890 -0.38 34.59 31.92
C VAL A 890 0.67 33.58 32.37
N ASP A 891 1.95 33.94 32.26
CA ASP A 891 3.08 33.09 32.65
C ASP A 891 3.07 32.74 34.14
N GLN A 892 2.74 33.70 35.02
CA GLN A 892 2.60 33.45 36.46
C GLN A 892 1.55 32.36 36.73
N VAL A 893 0.40 32.43 36.05
CA VAL A 893 -0.65 31.40 36.18
C VAL A 893 -0.20 30.06 35.57
N LEU A 894 0.52 30.06 34.44
CA LEU A 894 1.06 28.82 33.88
C LEU A 894 2.04 28.12 34.85
N GLN A 895 2.85 28.90 35.58
CA GLN A 895 3.75 28.40 36.61
C GLN A 895 3.00 27.88 37.85
N GLU A 896 1.96 28.57 38.31
CA GLU A 896 1.10 28.12 39.43
C GLU A 896 0.56 26.71 39.19
N PHE A 897 0.24 26.38 37.94
CA PHE A 897 -0.26 25.06 37.54
C PHE A 897 0.85 24.10 37.08
N SER A 898 2.13 24.45 37.26
CA SER A 898 3.28 23.63 36.84
C SER A 898 3.15 23.12 35.40
N THR A 899 2.88 24.03 34.47
CA THR A 899 2.62 23.68 33.07
C THR A 899 3.91 23.28 32.35
N ASP A 900 3.85 22.19 31.59
CA ASP A 900 4.94 21.68 30.73
C ASP A 900 4.77 22.12 29.27
N ILE A 901 3.54 22.10 28.74
CA ILE A 901 3.21 22.44 27.34
C ILE A 901 2.06 23.44 27.28
N VAL A 902 2.13 24.41 26.38
CA VAL A 902 1.09 25.41 26.13
C VAL A 902 0.46 25.21 24.75
N CYS A 903 -0.86 25.05 24.66
CA CYS A 903 -1.60 24.91 23.40
C CYS A 903 -2.43 26.16 23.12
N LEU A 904 -2.22 26.79 21.98
CA LEU A 904 -3.03 27.92 21.50
C LEU A 904 -4.18 27.37 20.66
N ALA A 905 -5.36 27.23 21.27
CA ALA A 905 -6.55 26.68 20.63
C ALA A 905 -7.51 27.79 20.22
N GLY A 906 -7.16 28.49 19.12
CA GLY A 906 -7.90 29.68 18.68
C GLY A 906 -7.70 30.88 19.62
N PHE A 907 -6.47 31.07 20.09
CA PHE A 907 -6.09 32.20 20.93
C PHE A 907 -5.77 33.43 20.07
N MET A 908 -6.68 34.40 20.03
CA MET A 908 -6.65 35.53 19.08
C MET A 908 -5.76 36.69 19.56
N ARG A 909 -4.56 36.39 20.08
CA ARG A 909 -3.57 37.37 20.55
C ARG A 909 -2.16 36.96 20.16
N ILE A 910 -1.37 37.93 19.74
CA ILE A 910 0.07 37.76 19.52
C ILE A 910 0.77 37.88 20.87
N LEU A 911 1.57 36.88 21.23
CA LEU A 911 2.40 36.84 22.45
C LEU A 911 3.72 37.60 22.20
N SER A 912 4.30 38.17 23.25
CA SER A 912 5.57 38.92 23.20
C SER A 912 6.77 37.99 22.99
N GLY A 913 7.82 38.53 22.37
CA GLY A 913 9.08 37.79 22.14
C GLY A 913 9.68 37.17 23.41
N PRO A 914 9.76 37.88 24.55
CA PRO A 914 10.23 37.29 25.81
C PRO A 914 9.41 36.06 26.26
N PHE A 915 8.07 36.09 26.11
CA PHE A 915 7.21 34.98 26.45
C PHE A 915 7.43 33.78 25.52
N VAL A 916 7.49 34.02 24.21
CA VAL A 916 7.72 32.95 23.21
C VAL A 916 9.09 32.31 23.41
N LYS A 917 10.14 33.08 23.68
CA LYS A 917 11.49 32.56 24.00
C LYS A 917 11.48 31.65 25.22
N LYS A 918 10.74 32.02 26.27
CA LYS A 918 10.65 31.24 27.52
C LYS A 918 9.98 29.87 27.32
N TRP A 919 8.99 29.81 26.44
CA TRP A 919 8.21 28.61 26.15
C TRP A 919 8.62 27.94 24.82
N ASN A 920 9.78 28.30 24.28
CA ASN A 920 10.28 27.77 23.01
C ASN A 920 10.36 26.23 23.05
N GLY A 921 9.91 25.58 21.98
CA GLY A 921 9.82 24.10 21.89
C GLY A 921 8.74 23.46 22.77
N ARG A 922 7.96 24.25 23.51
CA ARG A 922 6.90 23.78 24.44
C ARG A 922 5.55 24.45 24.19
N MET A 923 5.42 25.22 23.11
CA MET A 923 4.19 25.92 22.75
C MET A 923 3.73 25.52 21.35
N LEU A 924 2.48 25.10 21.23
CA LEU A 924 1.86 24.61 20.01
C LEU A 924 0.74 25.54 19.58
N ASN A 925 0.64 25.81 18.28
CA ASN A 925 -0.48 26.53 17.69
C ASN A 925 -1.06 25.73 16.52
N ILE A 926 -2.37 25.83 16.36
CA ILE A 926 -3.07 25.34 15.16
C ILE A 926 -3.51 26.53 14.31
N HIS A 927 -3.20 26.45 13.02
CA HIS A 927 -3.52 27.46 12.02
C HIS A 927 -4.43 26.89 10.92
N PRO A 928 -5.51 27.59 10.53
CA PRO A 928 -6.51 27.11 9.56
C PRO A 928 -6.08 27.26 8.08
N SER A 929 -4.81 26.97 7.78
CA SER A 929 -4.30 26.78 6.42
C SER A 929 -3.07 25.87 6.40
N LEU A 930 -2.66 25.45 5.21
CA LEU A 930 -1.37 24.78 4.98
C LEU A 930 -0.24 25.82 4.95
N LEU A 931 0.36 26.10 6.11
CA LEU A 931 1.51 27.00 6.20
C LEU A 931 2.66 26.53 5.29
N PRO A 932 3.38 27.45 4.63
CA PRO A 932 3.38 28.90 4.82
C PRO A 932 2.28 29.66 4.05
N ALA A 933 1.34 29.00 3.38
CA ALA A 933 0.27 29.67 2.65
C ALA A 933 -0.76 30.28 3.61
N PHE A 934 -1.27 31.48 3.27
CA PHE A 934 -2.35 32.17 3.99
C PHE A 934 -2.07 32.37 5.50
N LYS A 935 -0.89 32.94 5.83
CA LYS A 935 -0.54 33.32 7.21
C LYS A 935 -1.49 34.38 7.77
N GLY A 936 -1.58 34.46 9.10
CA GLY A 936 -2.36 35.48 9.80
C GLY A 936 -3.87 35.22 9.75
N SER A 937 -4.66 36.26 10.02
CA SER A 937 -6.12 36.12 10.12
C SER A 937 -6.79 35.83 8.77
N ASN A 938 -8.00 35.27 8.82
CA ASN A 938 -8.88 35.06 7.66
C ASN A 938 -8.34 34.09 6.59
N ALA A 939 -7.60 33.06 7.00
CA ALA A 939 -6.98 32.11 6.08
C ALA A 939 -7.97 31.45 5.10
N HIS A 940 -9.20 31.15 5.54
CA HIS A 940 -10.26 30.62 4.68
C HIS A 940 -10.70 31.59 3.58
N GLU A 941 -10.84 32.89 3.90
CA GLU A 941 -11.18 33.93 2.92
C GLU A 941 -10.05 34.09 1.90
N GLN A 942 -8.80 34.09 2.36
CA GLN A 942 -7.64 34.16 1.49
C GLN A 942 -7.54 32.95 0.55
N ALA A 943 -7.82 31.74 1.05
CA ALA A 943 -7.85 30.52 0.24
C ALA A 943 -8.92 30.57 -0.86
N LEU A 944 -10.13 31.00 -0.53
CA LEU A 944 -11.22 31.15 -1.50
C LEU A 944 -10.90 32.27 -2.52
N ALA A 945 -10.37 33.40 -2.07
CA ALA A 945 -10.00 34.51 -2.95
C ALA A 945 -8.84 34.15 -3.91
N ALA A 946 -7.91 33.32 -3.45
CA ALA A 946 -6.82 32.81 -4.27
C ALA A 946 -7.26 31.73 -5.28
N GLY A 947 -8.50 31.21 -5.17
CA GLY A 947 -9.03 30.19 -6.06
C GLY A 947 -8.27 28.86 -5.98
N VAL A 948 -7.63 28.57 -4.84
CA VAL A 948 -6.91 27.30 -4.66
C VAL A 948 -7.90 26.14 -4.59
N THR A 949 -7.51 24.98 -5.11
CA THR A 949 -8.31 23.75 -5.07
C THR A 949 -8.08 22.94 -3.80
N VAL A 950 -7.05 23.27 -3.01
CA VAL A 950 -6.69 22.61 -1.75
C VAL A 950 -6.24 23.66 -0.73
N THR A 951 -6.75 23.53 0.50
CA THR A 951 -6.26 24.22 1.71
C THR A 951 -6.07 23.17 2.82
N GLY A 952 -6.12 23.53 4.09
CA GLY A 952 -6.01 22.58 5.19
C GLY A 952 -5.85 23.26 6.54
N CYS A 953 -5.21 22.58 7.47
CA CYS A 953 -4.74 23.15 8.72
C CYS A 953 -3.33 22.66 9.04
N THR A 954 -2.61 23.45 9.86
CA THR A 954 -1.23 23.18 10.26
C THR A 954 -1.09 23.29 11.78
N VAL A 955 -0.47 22.29 12.40
CA VAL A 955 0.01 22.39 13.78
C VAL A 955 1.51 22.61 13.76
N HIS A 956 1.98 23.64 14.48
CA HIS A 956 3.38 24.01 14.51
C HIS A 956 3.82 24.48 15.89
N PHE A 957 5.13 24.44 16.16
CA PHE A 957 5.71 25.13 17.31
C PHE A 957 5.55 26.64 17.15
N VAL A 958 5.27 27.37 18.22
CA VAL A 958 5.18 28.85 18.17
C VAL A 958 6.59 29.46 18.08
N ALA A 959 6.76 30.39 17.14
CA ALA A 959 7.97 31.21 16.98
C ALA A 959 7.64 32.70 17.16
N GLU A 960 8.66 33.56 17.27
CA GLU A 960 8.46 35.02 17.43
C GLU A 960 7.74 35.63 16.23
N ASP A 961 8.09 35.17 15.03
CA ASP A 961 7.39 35.52 13.80
C ASP A 961 6.08 34.73 13.69
N VAL A 962 4.99 35.44 13.40
CA VAL A 962 3.64 34.88 13.30
C VAL A 962 3.60 33.77 12.23
N ASP A 963 3.10 32.61 12.63
CA ASP A 963 2.92 31.41 11.79
C ASP A 963 4.20 30.99 11.04
N ALA A 964 5.37 31.18 11.66
CA ALA A 964 6.67 30.87 11.07
C ALA A 964 7.43 29.74 11.80
N GLY A 965 6.86 29.16 12.85
CA GLY A 965 7.52 28.10 13.58
C GLY A 965 7.47 26.74 12.87
N GLN A 966 8.26 25.80 13.38
CA GLN A 966 8.46 24.50 12.73
C GLN A 966 7.17 23.67 12.74
N ILE A 967 6.81 23.17 11.56
CA ILE A 967 5.57 22.42 11.29
C ILE A 967 5.68 21.00 11.84
N ILE A 968 4.74 20.61 12.70
CA ILE A 968 4.66 19.27 13.30
C ILE A 968 3.80 18.36 12.44
N LEU A 969 2.58 18.81 12.10
CA LEU A 969 1.63 18.08 11.26
C LEU A 969 0.83 19.05 10.38
N GLN A 970 0.39 18.55 9.23
CA GLN A 970 -0.54 19.22 8.33
C GLN A 970 -1.58 18.24 7.82
N GLU A 971 -2.81 18.72 7.61
CA GLU A 971 -3.85 17.94 6.93
C GLU A 971 -4.50 18.77 5.84
N ALA A 972 -4.48 18.23 4.62
CA ALA A 972 -5.04 18.86 3.44
C ALA A 972 -6.55 18.64 3.36
N VAL A 973 -7.26 19.66 2.91
CA VAL A 973 -8.71 19.71 2.77
C VAL A 973 -9.06 20.29 1.40
N PRO A 974 -9.88 19.61 0.58
CA PRO A 974 -10.25 20.11 -0.74
C PRO A 974 -11.10 21.37 -0.62
N VAL A 975 -10.93 22.31 -1.55
CA VAL A 975 -11.78 23.50 -1.74
C VAL A 975 -12.68 23.25 -2.95
N GLN A 976 -13.98 23.23 -2.73
CA GLN A 976 -14.98 22.98 -3.76
C GLN A 976 -15.39 24.29 -4.45
N ARG A 977 -15.78 24.23 -5.72
CA ARG A 977 -16.16 25.42 -6.51
C ARG A 977 -17.34 26.22 -5.92
N ALA A 978 -18.20 25.57 -5.14
CA ALA A 978 -19.36 26.19 -4.50
C ALA A 978 -19.13 26.52 -3.01
N ASP A 979 -17.90 26.39 -2.51
CA ASP A 979 -17.64 26.64 -1.09
C ASP A 979 -17.80 28.11 -0.72
N THR A 980 -18.38 28.32 0.47
CA THR A 980 -18.36 29.59 1.19
C THR A 980 -17.34 29.51 2.31
N VAL A 981 -16.99 30.65 2.92
CA VAL A 981 -16.11 30.68 4.11
C VAL A 981 -16.64 29.74 5.20
N ALA A 982 -17.96 29.67 5.39
CA ALA A 982 -18.57 28.81 6.40
C ALA A 982 -18.43 27.31 6.08
N THR A 983 -18.71 26.89 4.83
CA THR A 983 -18.63 25.48 4.44
C THR A 983 -17.19 24.98 4.44
N LEU A 984 -16.25 25.82 3.98
CA LEU A 984 -14.83 25.52 4.05
C LEU A 984 -14.34 25.47 5.50
N SER A 985 -14.78 26.42 6.33
CA SER A 985 -14.39 26.47 7.75
C SER A 985 -14.84 25.24 8.53
N GLU A 986 -16.06 24.72 8.30
CA GLU A 986 -16.48 23.49 8.97
C GLU A 986 -15.67 22.27 8.51
N ARG A 987 -15.30 22.21 7.21
CA ARG A 987 -14.46 21.11 6.69
C ARG A 987 -13.04 21.16 7.26
N VAL A 988 -12.42 22.35 7.32
CA VAL A 988 -11.09 22.54 7.91
C VAL A 988 -11.11 22.24 9.40
N LYS A 989 -12.15 22.67 10.12
CA LYS A 989 -12.32 22.40 11.55
C LYS A 989 -12.40 20.90 11.89
N LEU A 990 -12.97 20.06 11.02
CA LEU A 990 -12.90 18.61 11.20
C LEU A 990 -11.47 18.08 11.12
N ALA A 991 -10.66 18.61 10.20
CA ALA A 991 -9.24 18.29 10.11
C ALA A 991 -8.47 18.81 11.34
N GLU A 992 -8.78 20.01 11.83
CA GLU A 992 -8.17 20.58 13.05
C GLU A 992 -8.40 19.70 14.28
N HIS A 993 -9.63 19.22 14.46
CA HIS A 993 -10.00 18.33 15.56
C HIS A 993 -9.25 16.99 15.54
N LYS A 994 -8.76 16.58 14.37
CA LYS A 994 -7.95 15.37 14.20
C LYS A 994 -6.48 15.64 14.47
N ILE A 995 -5.87 16.63 13.80
CA ILE A 995 -4.41 16.77 13.85
C ILE A 995 -3.90 17.51 15.09
N PHE A 996 -4.69 18.39 15.71
CA PHE A 996 -4.22 19.13 16.88
C PHE A 996 -3.91 18.22 18.07
N PRO A 997 -4.82 17.28 18.44
CA PRO A 997 -4.52 16.37 19.52
C PRO A 997 -3.40 15.38 19.18
N THR A 998 -3.30 14.92 17.91
CA THR A 998 -2.19 14.06 17.46
C THR A 998 -0.84 14.76 17.61
N ALA A 999 -0.74 16.03 17.21
CA ALA A 999 0.49 16.80 17.36
C ALA A 999 0.84 17.04 18.84
N LEU A 1000 -0.16 17.31 19.70
CA LEU A 1000 0.06 17.40 21.14
C LEU A 1000 0.62 16.09 21.70
N GLU A 1001 0.07 14.93 21.30
CA GLU A 1001 0.54 13.63 21.76
C GLU A 1001 1.98 13.33 21.32
N LEU A 1002 2.34 13.66 20.07
CA LEU A 1002 3.70 13.51 19.58
C LEU A 1002 4.72 14.33 20.38
N VAL A 1003 4.34 15.54 20.80
CA VAL A 1003 5.22 16.41 21.61
C VAL A 1003 5.24 15.97 23.07
N ALA A 1004 4.08 15.62 23.64
CA ALA A 1004 3.96 15.18 25.03
C ALA A 1004 4.65 13.83 25.31
N SER A 1005 4.63 12.92 24.34
CA SER A 1005 5.38 11.64 24.41
C SER A 1005 6.89 11.82 24.22
N GLY A 1006 7.32 13.00 23.76
CA GLY A 1006 8.71 13.25 23.38
C GLY A 1006 9.12 12.67 22.03
N THR A 1007 8.18 12.12 21.25
CA THR A 1007 8.40 11.61 19.89
C THR A 1007 8.87 12.72 18.95
N VAL A 1008 8.32 13.92 19.12
CA VAL A 1008 8.69 15.15 18.41
C VAL A 1008 9.18 16.17 19.42
N GLN A 1009 10.39 16.71 19.20
CA GLN A 1009 10.95 17.79 19.99
C GLN A 1009 11.58 18.85 19.09
N LEU A 1010 11.64 20.08 19.57
CA LEU A 1010 12.42 21.14 18.91
C LEU A 1010 13.87 21.06 19.39
N GLY A 1011 14.79 20.69 18.49
CA GLY A 1011 16.22 20.58 18.80
C GLY A 1011 16.88 21.94 19.04
N GLU A 1012 18.07 21.93 19.65
CA GLU A 1012 18.85 23.15 19.97
C GLU A 1012 19.21 23.99 18.72
N ASN A 1013 19.24 23.37 17.54
CA ASN A 1013 19.44 24.04 16.26
C ASN A 1013 18.17 24.66 15.66
N GLY A 1014 17.04 24.64 16.38
CA GLY A 1014 15.75 25.17 15.94
C GLY A 1014 15.01 24.30 14.91
N LYS A 1015 15.48 23.07 14.66
CA LYS A 1015 14.81 22.10 13.77
C LYS A 1015 14.07 21.03 14.56
N ILE A 1016 13.05 20.43 13.96
CA ILE A 1016 12.34 19.30 14.57
C ILE A 1016 13.25 18.05 14.57
N CYS A 1017 13.28 17.39 15.73
CA CYS A 1017 13.91 16.10 15.92
C CYS A 1017 12.84 15.05 16.19
N TRP A 1018 12.90 13.95 15.46
CA TRP A 1018 12.07 12.76 15.67
C TRP A 1018 12.87 11.74 16.46
N ALA A 1019 12.32 11.22 17.55
CA ALA A 1019 12.94 10.11 18.27
C ALA A 1019 12.95 8.87 17.34
N LYS A 1020 14.12 8.29 17.05
CA LYS A 1020 14.22 7.03 16.29
C LYS A 1020 13.45 5.95 17.07
N GLU A 1021 12.45 5.37 16.43
CA GLU A 1021 11.72 4.21 16.95
C GLU A 1021 12.72 3.11 17.34
N LYS A 1022 12.61 2.63 18.58
CA LYS A 1022 13.46 1.59 19.16
C LYS A 1022 12.87 0.21 18.91
#